data_AF-A0A2D8AKM9-F1
#
_entry.id   AF-A0A2D8AKM9-F1
#
_cell.length_a   1.000
_cell.length_b   1.000
_cell.length_c   1.000
_cell.angle_alpha   90.00
_cell.angle_beta   90.00
_cell.angle_gamma   90.00
#
_symmetry.space_group_name_H-M   'P 1'
#
loop_
_entity.id
_entity.type
_entity.pdbx_description
1 polymer ?
#
loop_
_entity_poly.entity_id
_entity_poly.type
_entity_poly.pdbx_seq_one_letter_code
_entity_poly.pdbx_strand_id
1 'polypeptide(L)'
;MSSKPSNSDSSSSQLTEPNAAAEPTTAKQPLPETDVPQSSTDTTNPDAPLTAQAHLRTAPAGDPVPAPDQNSENLAKKSVGDNVQESAATAPLSVSGRNESTSEQTINSTDDSDTLNFPEELNTLMHELSAINIDQTTRLVTVENRLNRLRKLLPPDSLQLTETLAALTASLQTKLTQNAGYQLEMESATKNLVSKLNALISAEKIDSQISTVLEDWRSIQSNLNNSSGEVRARIKEMANPFKEKIQALREQALALAAEKKKSLIQQMETLNQADLTMRDRAKTISKLHQQWKGLGRSSLNEELWQQFKTASDQAYEPCKANFNARKREMATNLQTRKALCESLEKSIATFTESPPDIAALNKLLREADAEWKKSAPVEQSKIKSLQKRYYGLLEALRKIRKKLNRDSVATKASLISQAQELIDFEDKREAMAQAKALQQEWRTAGPSSYKEDKQLWEQFREACDKIFAKPDSSKPRQRAATNVADQEIQKTLDAMQTFNALSDEELLAARGDFNATVRAFTGALDHRTKKQRSRLIDQFNNLKRNLDFRFRALPDKKSQILLARIRAHTQLLDKVERQLLTGAEDFYEVKARFEAEAWQKLDPTDDPELDSLLQGRATDVLSANDALEYQKCATAAESRLRELCILLEIRAGADSPESDRAQRMSLQLAKLQSGFGQNKSSQSENVQFAHRSRLLSLCLGPIEPQALASLQERLNESFLRLLRC
;
A
#
# COMPACT_ATOMS: atom_id res chain seq x y z
N MET A 1 -31.43 -34.10 -65.43
CA MET A 1 -31.75 -35.54 -65.40
C MET A 1 -31.60 -35.97 -63.95
N SER A 2 -32.69 -36.16 -63.20
CA SER A 2 -33.50 -37.39 -63.14
C SER A 2 -32.81 -38.45 -62.25
N SER A 3 -33.33 -38.87 -61.08
CA SER A 3 -34.73 -38.80 -60.57
C SER A 3 -34.87 -38.68 -59.03
N LYS A 4 -36.09 -38.29 -58.58
CA LYS A 4 -36.69 -38.43 -57.22
C LYS A 4 -37.28 -39.87 -57.03
N PRO A 5 -38.04 -40.24 -55.94
CA PRO A 5 -38.27 -39.65 -54.60
C PRO A 5 -37.71 -40.60 -53.49
N SER A 6 -38.23 -40.87 -52.26
CA SER A 6 -39.32 -40.44 -51.34
C SER A 6 -38.92 -40.85 -49.90
N ASN A 7 -39.33 -40.26 -48.76
CA ASN A 7 -40.40 -39.29 -48.41
C ASN A 7 -41.81 -39.86 -48.11
N SER A 8 -41.96 -40.70 -47.06
CA SER A 8 -43.25 -41.08 -46.42
C SER A 8 -43.00 -41.94 -45.15
N ASP A 9 -43.93 -42.16 -44.21
CA ASP A 9 -44.93 -41.32 -43.51
C ASP A 9 -45.75 -42.21 -42.53
N SER A 10 -46.22 -41.63 -41.43
CA SER A 10 -47.48 -41.91 -40.71
C SER A 10 -48.04 -43.36 -40.52
N SER A 11 -48.15 -43.83 -39.25
CA SER A 11 -49.38 -44.38 -38.59
C SER A 11 -49.02 -44.93 -37.19
N SER A 12 -49.62 -44.62 -36.03
CA SER A 12 -51.02 -44.32 -35.60
C SER A 12 -51.82 -45.54 -35.11
N SER A 13 -51.98 -45.68 -33.78
CA SER A 13 -53.27 -45.96 -33.10
C SER A 13 -53.14 -46.13 -31.56
N GLN A 14 -53.94 -45.35 -30.81
CA GLN A 14 -54.73 -45.69 -29.59
C GLN A 14 -54.05 -46.42 -28.41
N LEU A 15 -54.24 -46.11 -27.11
CA LEU A 15 -55.00 -45.11 -26.31
C LEU A 15 -54.24 -44.98 -24.93
N THR A 16 -54.57 -44.18 -23.90
CA THR A 16 -55.82 -43.49 -23.48
C THR A 16 -55.52 -42.21 -22.65
N GLU A 17 -56.60 -41.49 -22.34
CA GLU A 17 -56.91 -40.45 -21.34
C GLU A 17 -56.26 -40.40 -19.92
N PRO A 18 -56.50 -39.33 -19.09
CA PRO A 18 -57.22 -38.06 -19.37
C PRO A 18 -56.61 -36.72 -18.82
N ASN A 19 -56.99 -35.60 -19.46
CA ASN A 19 -57.36 -34.25 -18.93
C ASN A 19 -56.43 -33.40 -18.01
N ALA A 20 -56.49 -32.04 -18.03
CA ALA A 20 -57.01 -31.05 -19.00
C ALA A 20 -56.65 -29.58 -18.58
N ALA A 21 -56.77 -28.63 -19.54
CA ALA A 21 -56.92 -27.16 -19.39
C ALA A 21 -55.70 -26.32 -18.88
N ALA A 22 -55.41 -25.10 -19.40
CA ALA A 22 -55.93 -24.41 -20.59
C ALA A 22 -54.98 -23.33 -21.19
N GLU A 23 -55.18 -23.12 -22.48
CA GLU A 23 -54.82 -22.06 -23.46
C GLU A 23 -55.19 -20.58 -23.10
N PRO A 24 -54.98 -19.53 -23.97
CA PRO A 24 -53.84 -19.20 -24.88
C PRO A 24 -53.55 -17.65 -25.04
N THR A 25 -52.85 -17.28 -26.14
CA THR A 25 -52.99 -16.04 -27.00
C THR A 25 -52.27 -14.68 -26.75
N THR A 26 -51.44 -14.32 -27.75
CA THR A 26 -51.24 -12.99 -28.44
C THR A 26 -50.77 -11.69 -27.72
N ALA A 27 -49.72 -11.06 -28.28
CA ALA A 27 -49.75 -9.78 -29.05
C ALA A 27 -48.62 -8.74 -28.81
N LYS A 28 -48.16 -8.13 -29.91
CA LYS A 28 -47.62 -6.76 -30.11
C LYS A 28 -46.23 -6.32 -29.59
N GLN A 29 -45.41 -5.92 -30.58
CA GLN A 29 -44.34 -4.91 -30.60
C GLN A 29 -44.81 -3.50 -30.13
N PRO A 30 -43.93 -2.53 -29.75
CA PRO A 30 -42.99 -1.88 -30.70
C PRO A 30 -41.59 -1.41 -30.18
N LEU A 31 -40.86 -0.80 -31.14
CA LEU A 31 -39.55 -0.07 -31.18
C LEU A 31 -39.49 1.22 -30.29
N PRO A 32 -38.40 2.06 -30.27
CA PRO A 32 -37.10 2.09 -31.00
C PRO A 32 -35.85 2.05 -30.07
N GLU A 33 -34.59 1.78 -30.49
CA GLU A 33 -33.64 2.44 -31.44
C GLU A 33 -33.07 3.82 -31.02
N THR A 34 -31.74 3.88 -30.83
CA THR A 34 -30.75 4.90 -31.29
C THR A 34 -29.40 4.61 -30.59
N ASP A 35 -28.42 4.00 -31.26
CA ASP A 35 -27.45 4.52 -32.25
C ASP A 35 -26.21 5.24 -31.67
N VAL A 36 -25.04 4.77 -32.13
CA VAL A 36 -23.70 5.29 -31.83
C VAL A 36 -22.90 5.39 -33.12
N PRO A 37 -22.26 6.52 -33.43
CA PRO A 37 -21.15 6.58 -34.37
C PRO A 37 -19.79 6.71 -33.64
N GLN A 38 -18.75 6.10 -34.21
CA GLN A 38 -17.38 6.21 -33.71
C GLN A 38 -16.58 7.31 -34.43
N SER A 39 -15.49 7.72 -33.77
CA SER A 39 -14.21 8.15 -34.36
C SER A 39 -14.15 9.27 -35.41
N SER A 40 -13.26 10.23 -35.15
CA SER A 40 -12.24 10.60 -36.13
C SER A 40 -10.94 10.99 -35.40
N THR A 41 -9.80 10.60 -35.95
CA THR A 41 -8.50 11.18 -35.59
C THR A 41 -8.26 12.43 -36.41
N ASP A 42 -7.64 13.47 -35.82
CA ASP A 42 -6.64 14.21 -36.59
C ASP A 42 -5.57 14.85 -35.68
N THR A 43 -4.56 15.35 -36.36
CA THR A 43 -3.24 15.80 -35.92
C THR A 43 -3.23 17.25 -35.43
N THR A 44 -2.28 17.58 -34.55
CA THR A 44 -1.46 18.80 -34.72
C THR A 44 -0.19 18.76 -33.89
N ASN A 45 0.83 19.48 -34.36
CA ASN A 45 2.10 19.71 -33.68
C ASN A 45 1.94 20.80 -32.60
N PRO A 46 2.90 20.98 -31.68
CA PRO A 46 3.64 22.23 -31.80
C PRO A 46 5.14 22.12 -31.46
N ASP A 47 5.90 23.02 -32.06
CA ASP A 47 7.28 23.34 -31.67
C ASP A 47 7.44 24.87 -31.59
N ALA A 48 8.40 25.36 -30.81
CA ALA A 48 8.80 26.77 -30.71
C ALA A 48 7.77 27.76 -30.03
N PRO A 49 8.11 29.05 -29.75
CA PRO A 49 8.26 29.46 -28.35
C PRO A 49 7.73 30.86 -27.96
N LEU A 50 7.12 31.02 -26.77
CA LEU A 50 6.78 32.36 -26.24
C LEU A 50 7.24 32.66 -24.81
N THR A 51 8.02 33.73 -24.76
CA THR A 51 8.61 34.46 -23.63
C THR A 51 7.55 35.14 -22.75
N ALA A 52 7.78 35.12 -21.43
CA ALA A 52 7.29 36.05 -20.40
C ALA A 52 5.80 36.51 -20.39
N GLN A 53 5.15 36.35 -19.23
CA GLN A 53 4.97 37.47 -18.29
C GLN A 53 4.57 36.97 -16.89
N ALA A 54 4.78 37.81 -15.88
CA ALA A 54 4.38 37.52 -14.50
C ALA A 54 3.11 38.31 -14.16
N HIS A 55 2.04 37.62 -13.77
CA HIS A 55 0.89 38.23 -13.12
C HIS A 55 0.62 37.56 -11.77
N LEU A 56 0.34 38.40 -10.77
CA LEU A 56 0.01 37.94 -9.43
C LEU A 56 -1.36 37.25 -9.44
N ARG A 57 -1.49 36.19 -8.64
CA ARG A 57 -2.78 35.86 -8.02
C ARG A 57 -2.65 35.99 -6.52
N THR A 58 -3.66 36.64 -5.93
CA THR A 58 -3.76 36.96 -4.52
C THR A 58 -4.01 35.72 -3.67
N ALA A 59 -3.67 35.81 -2.38
CA ALA A 59 -3.96 34.78 -1.41
C ALA A 59 -5.44 34.79 -0.99
N PRO A 60 -5.97 33.68 -0.46
CA PRO A 60 -6.85 33.70 0.69
C PRO A 60 -6.04 33.75 2.00
N ALA A 61 -6.60 34.39 3.03
CA ALA A 61 -6.17 34.20 4.40
C ALA A 61 -6.51 32.75 4.87
N GLY A 62 -5.91 32.21 5.94
CA GLY A 62 -4.87 32.79 6.80
C GLY A 62 -5.01 32.35 8.26
N ASP A 63 -5.18 31.05 8.50
CA ASP A 63 -5.31 30.51 9.86
C ASP A 63 -3.99 30.64 10.65
N PRO A 64 -4.04 31.04 11.93
CA PRO A 64 -2.84 31.26 12.74
C PRO A 64 -2.21 29.93 13.17
N VAL A 65 -0.97 29.70 12.72
CA VAL A 65 -0.09 28.69 13.35
C VAL A 65 0.38 29.25 14.69
N PRO A 66 0.06 28.65 15.85
CA PRO A 66 0.59 29.09 17.12
C PRO A 66 2.10 28.88 17.18
N ALA A 67 2.81 29.85 17.76
CA ALA A 67 4.26 29.78 17.95
C ALA A 67 4.67 28.60 18.87
N PRO A 68 5.90 28.06 18.74
CA PRO A 68 6.38 27.01 19.61
C PRO A 68 6.64 27.55 21.02
N ASP A 69 5.73 27.24 21.94
CA ASP A 69 5.79 27.72 23.32
C ASP A 69 6.98 27.10 24.08
N GLN A 70 7.87 27.94 24.62
CA GLN A 70 9.13 27.51 25.22
C GLN A 70 8.95 27.12 26.70
N ASN A 71 8.22 26.04 26.96
CA ASN A 71 8.08 25.47 28.31
C ASN A 71 8.12 23.93 28.31
N SER A 72 9.27 23.36 27.91
CA SER A 72 9.54 21.92 28.05
C SER A 72 11.01 21.56 28.39
N GLU A 73 11.80 22.53 28.89
CA GLU A 73 13.19 22.33 29.34
C GLU A 73 13.39 22.75 30.81
N ASN A 74 12.58 22.24 31.74
CA ASN A 74 12.83 22.47 33.17
C ASN A 74 12.37 21.31 34.08
N LEU A 75 12.79 20.08 33.77
CA LEU A 75 12.48 18.89 34.58
C LEU A 75 13.54 17.77 34.49
N ALA A 76 14.82 18.14 34.30
CA ALA A 76 15.93 17.18 34.30
C ALA A 76 17.33 17.82 34.55
N LYS A 77 17.63 18.24 35.79
CA LYS A 77 19.01 18.32 36.38
C LYS A 77 19.05 18.94 37.79
N LYS A 78 19.15 18.09 38.81
CA LYS A 78 20.08 18.12 39.96
C LYS A 78 19.53 17.33 41.15
N SER A 79 20.13 16.16 41.38
CA SER A 79 20.21 15.50 42.68
C SER A 79 21.67 15.54 43.15
N VAL A 80 21.92 15.16 44.41
CA VAL A 80 23.17 15.40 45.17
C VAL A 80 23.36 16.88 45.56
N GLY A 81 23.52 17.24 46.84
CA GLY A 81 23.47 16.38 48.03
C GLY A 81 23.59 17.14 49.36
N ASP A 82 23.30 16.40 50.43
CA ASP A 82 23.67 16.55 51.84
C ASP A 82 23.15 17.70 52.74
N ASN A 83 22.36 17.24 53.72
CA ASN A 83 22.36 17.56 55.16
C ASN A 83 21.56 18.73 55.77
N VAL A 84 20.55 18.33 56.58
CA VAL A 84 20.27 18.76 57.97
C VAL A 84 19.70 20.20 58.10
N GLN A 85 18.60 20.47 58.83
CA GLN A 85 18.08 19.85 60.05
C GLN A 85 16.53 19.81 60.14
N GLU A 86 16.04 19.23 61.25
CA GLU A 86 14.67 19.04 61.73
C GLU A 86 13.60 20.11 61.38
N SER A 87 12.42 19.64 60.96
CA SER A 87 11.15 19.88 61.68
C SER A 87 9.98 19.14 61.00
N ALA A 88 9.04 18.62 61.81
CA ALA A 88 7.85 17.94 61.30
C ALA A 88 6.65 18.91 61.24
N ALA A 89 6.13 19.16 60.04
CA ALA A 89 5.01 20.08 59.80
C ALA A 89 3.80 19.33 59.19
N THR A 90 3.13 18.51 60.00
CA THR A 90 1.93 17.78 59.60
C THR A 90 0.73 18.72 59.48
N ALA A 91 0.37 19.15 58.26
CA ALA A 91 -0.84 19.93 58.02
C ALA A 91 -2.09 19.03 58.05
N PRO A 92 -3.05 19.21 58.98
CA PRO A 92 -4.16 18.29 59.18
C PRO A 92 -5.35 18.54 58.24
N LEU A 93 -6.14 17.48 58.03
CA LEU A 93 -7.43 17.52 57.32
C LEU A 93 -8.46 18.33 58.12
N SER A 94 -8.95 19.43 57.55
CA SER A 94 -10.05 20.23 58.13
C SER A 94 -11.43 19.59 57.88
N VAL A 95 -11.69 18.45 58.54
CA VAL A 95 -13.05 17.93 58.68
C VAL A 95 -13.86 18.89 59.55
N SER A 96 -14.97 19.41 59.04
CA SER A 96 -15.89 20.25 59.81
C SER A 96 -17.34 19.77 59.61
N GLY A 97 -17.68 18.70 60.33
CA GLY A 97 -19.07 18.30 60.51
C GLY A 97 -19.77 19.30 61.43
N ARG A 98 -20.81 19.98 60.93
CA ARG A 98 -21.71 20.75 61.80
C ARG A 98 -22.70 19.79 62.45
N ASN A 99 -22.56 19.58 63.74
CA ASN A 99 -23.63 19.02 64.57
C ASN A 99 -24.35 20.18 65.28
N GLU A 100 -25.67 20.11 65.38
CA GLU A 100 -26.44 21.10 66.14
C GLU A 100 -26.41 20.75 67.62
N SER A 101 -26.05 21.72 68.46
CA SER A 101 -26.32 21.70 69.89
C SER A 101 -26.26 23.11 70.45
N THR A 102 -27.33 23.45 71.18
CA THR A 102 -27.54 24.70 71.90
C THR A 102 -26.34 25.11 72.75
N SER A 103 -25.86 26.33 72.57
CA SER A 103 -25.15 27.07 73.63
C SER A 103 -25.56 28.54 73.55
N GLU A 104 -26.31 28.98 74.55
CA GLU A 104 -26.47 30.39 74.86
C GLU A 104 -25.12 30.90 75.35
N GLN A 105 -24.46 31.75 74.58
CA GLN A 105 -23.28 32.48 75.06
C GLN A 105 -23.69 33.89 75.46
N THR A 106 -24.03 33.96 76.75
CA THR A 106 -23.87 35.08 77.68
C THR A 106 -23.28 36.37 77.09
N ILE A 107 -23.99 37.45 77.36
CA ILE A 107 -23.45 38.81 77.33
C ILE A 107 -22.39 38.92 78.43
N ASN A 108 -21.15 38.55 78.12
CA ASN A 108 -20.02 38.87 78.99
C ASN A 108 -19.60 40.31 78.74
N SER A 109 -19.93 41.17 79.70
CA SER A 109 -19.36 42.49 79.85
C SER A 109 -17.84 42.40 80.01
N THR A 110 -17.10 42.99 79.08
CA THR A 110 -15.74 43.49 79.33
C THR A 110 -15.83 45.01 79.34
N ASP A 111 -15.60 45.61 80.51
CA ASP A 111 -15.08 46.97 80.57
C ASP A 111 -13.72 46.98 79.85
N ASP A 112 -13.55 47.89 78.90
CA ASP A 112 -12.25 48.47 78.59
C ASP A 112 -12.49 49.91 78.12
N SER A 113 -11.85 50.86 78.82
CA SER A 113 -12.13 52.29 78.70
C SER A 113 -11.29 52.99 77.64
N ASP A 114 -11.30 52.44 76.41
CA ASP A 114 -10.81 53.17 75.24
C ASP A 114 -11.69 54.38 74.97
N THR A 115 -11.09 55.57 74.93
CA THR A 115 -11.79 56.81 74.63
C THR A 115 -12.21 56.83 73.16
N LEU A 116 -13.47 56.50 72.87
CA LEU A 116 -14.02 56.55 71.50
C LEU A 116 -13.76 57.94 70.89
N ASN A 117 -12.96 57.97 69.82
CA ASN A 117 -12.74 59.18 69.04
C ASN A 117 -13.97 59.42 68.13
N PHE A 118 -15.05 59.94 68.71
CA PHE A 118 -16.33 60.17 68.01
C PHE A 118 -16.18 60.90 66.66
N PRO A 119 -15.36 61.97 66.53
CA PRO A 119 -15.08 62.58 65.22
C PRO A 119 -14.47 61.63 64.19
N GLU A 120 -13.53 60.77 64.59
CA GLU A 120 -12.88 59.82 63.69
C GLU A 120 -13.83 58.68 63.32
N GLU A 121 -14.57 58.09 64.28
CA GLU A 121 -15.52 57.04 63.94
C GLU A 121 -16.65 57.56 63.05
N LEU A 122 -17.18 58.77 63.28
CA LEU A 122 -18.17 59.40 62.40
C LEU A 122 -17.62 59.63 60.98
N ASN A 123 -16.34 60.01 60.83
CA ASN A 123 -15.70 60.12 59.52
C ASN A 123 -15.51 58.75 58.85
N THR A 124 -15.12 57.69 59.57
CA THR A 124 -15.06 56.33 59.00
C THR A 124 -16.44 55.86 58.54
N LEU A 125 -17.48 56.07 59.34
CA LEU A 125 -18.86 55.73 58.98
C LEU A 125 -19.39 56.56 57.81
N MET A 126 -19.01 57.83 57.68
CA MET A 126 -19.32 58.65 56.52
C MET A 126 -18.73 58.06 55.23
N HIS A 127 -17.45 57.71 55.25
CA HIS A 127 -16.78 57.10 54.10
C HIS A 127 -17.34 55.69 53.80
N GLU A 128 -17.52 54.84 54.82
CA GLU A 128 -18.17 53.52 54.65
C GLU A 128 -19.56 53.64 54.04
N LEU A 129 -20.42 54.51 54.58
CA LEU A 129 -21.79 54.69 54.12
C LEU A 129 -21.86 55.22 52.68
N SER A 130 -20.92 56.10 52.30
CA SER A 130 -20.80 56.58 50.92
C SER A 130 -20.44 55.45 49.94
N ALA A 131 -19.61 54.49 50.38
CA ALA A 131 -19.11 53.37 49.58
C ALA A 131 -19.95 52.08 49.68
N ILE A 132 -20.96 52.02 50.55
CA ILE A 132 -21.87 50.88 50.69
C ILE A 132 -23.02 51.01 49.68
N ASN A 133 -23.15 50.00 48.82
CA ASN A 133 -24.25 49.86 47.87
C ASN A 133 -25.50 49.24 48.51
N ILE A 134 -26.65 49.41 47.84
CA ILE A 134 -27.98 48.99 48.31
C ILE A 134 -28.08 47.45 48.43
N ASP A 135 -27.29 46.70 47.69
CA ASP A 135 -27.22 45.23 47.71
C ASP A 135 -26.45 44.66 48.91
N GLN A 136 -25.66 45.48 49.61
CA GLN A 136 -24.79 45.07 50.71
C GLN A 136 -25.51 45.11 52.07
N THR A 137 -26.68 44.48 52.15
CA THR A 137 -27.59 44.43 53.32
C THR A 137 -26.87 44.19 54.65
N THR A 138 -25.95 43.23 54.69
CA THR A 138 -25.20 42.89 55.92
C THR A 138 -24.31 44.04 56.39
N ARG A 139 -23.66 44.77 55.46
CA ARG A 139 -22.86 45.96 55.79
C ARG A 139 -23.72 47.13 56.22
N LEU A 140 -24.89 47.33 55.58
CA LEU A 140 -25.87 48.34 56.00
C LEU A 140 -26.33 48.11 57.44
N VAL A 141 -26.69 46.87 57.79
CA VAL A 141 -27.08 46.50 59.16
C VAL A 141 -25.89 46.61 60.14
N THR A 142 -24.64 46.34 59.73
CA THR A 142 -23.47 46.60 60.59
C THR A 142 -23.28 48.09 60.86
N VAL A 143 -23.39 48.95 59.84
CA VAL A 143 -23.31 50.41 59.99
C VAL A 143 -24.46 50.96 60.83
N GLU A 144 -25.67 50.43 60.67
CA GLU A 144 -26.83 50.75 61.51
C GLU A 144 -26.60 50.42 62.99
N ASN A 145 -26.03 49.26 63.29
CA ASN A 145 -25.71 48.89 64.68
C ASN A 145 -24.59 49.76 65.26
N ARG A 146 -23.55 50.12 64.49
CA ARG A 146 -22.50 51.07 64.92
C ARG A 146 -23.05 52.46 65.17
N LEU A 147 -23.85 53.00 64.25
CA LEU A 147 -24.43 54.34 64.36
C LEU A 147 -25.43 54.41 65.53
N ASN A 148 -26.25 53.37 65.74
CA ASN A 148 -27.12 53.26 66.91
C ASN A 148 -26.35 53.08 68.24
N ARG A 149 -25.12 52.53 68.23
CA ARG A 149 -24.23 52.53 69.41
C ARG A 149 -23.70 53.94 69.68
N LEU A 150 -23.17 54.64 68.68
CA LEU A 150 -22.70 56.02 68.82
C LEU A 150 -23.81 56.95 69.32
N ARG A 151 -25.03 56.83 68.78
CA ARG A 151 -26.22 57.61 69.20
C ARG A 151 -26.57 57.45 70.69
N LYS A 152 -26.18 56.33 71.32
CA LYS A 152 -26.39 56.07 72.76
C LYS A 152 -25.24 56.55 73.65
N LEU A 153 -24.07 56.86 73.07
CA LEU A 153 -22.85 57.20 73.80
C LEU A 153 -22.40 58.66 73.63
N LEU A 154 -22.94 59.37 72.63
CA LEU A 154 -22.56 60.75 72.32
C LEU A 154 -23.18 61.76 73.31
N PRO A 155 -22.40 62.66 73.95
CA PRO A 155 -22.93 63.68 74.87
C PRO A 155 -23.82 64.73 74.16
N PRO A 156 -24.93 65.16 74.79
CA PRO A 156 -25.92 66.05 74.15
C PRO A 156 -25.39 67.46 73.84
N ASP A 157 -24.38 67.93 74.57
CA ASP A 157 -23.82 69.29 74.43
C ASP A 157 -22.98 69.49 73.15
N SER A 158 -22.77 68.42 72.37
CA SER A 158 -21.87 68.38 71.21
C SER A 158 -22.58 68.66 69.87
N LEU A 159 -23.15 69.86 69.69
CA LEU A 159 -23.96 70.27 68.53
C LEU A 159 -23.43 69.81 67.15
N GLN A 160 -22.15 70.00 66.83
CA GLN A 160 -21.60 69.60 65.53
C GLN A 160 -21.51 68.07 65.34
N LEU A 161 -21.33 67.30 66.42
CA LEU A 161 -21.30 65.84 66.38
C LEU A 161 -22.72 65.26 66.35
N THR A 162 -23.69 65.91 66.99
CA THR A 162 -25.10 65.50 66.91
C THR A 162 -25.71 65.83 65.54
N GLU A 163 -25.37 66.97 64.94
CA GLU A 163 -25.76 67.33 63.56
C GLU A 163 -25.18 66.36 62.51
N THR A 164 -23.87 66.06 62.58
CA THR A 164 -23.23 65.10 61.65
C THR A 164 -23.76 63.68 61.84
N LEU A 165 -23.99 63.22 63.08
CA LEU A 165 -24.65 61.94 63.35
C LEU A 165 -26.09 61.92 62.81
N ALA A 166 -26.86 63.01 62.93
CA ALA A 166 -28.20 63.10 62.36
C ALA A 166 -28.21 63.04 60.82
N ALA A 167 -27.28 63.73 60.16
CA ALA A 167 -27.12 63.68 58.70
C ALA A 167 -26.75 62.27 58.21
N LEU A 168 -25.83 61.59 58.92
CA LEU A 168 -25.48 60.19 58.63
C LEU A 168 -26.65 59.24 58.91
N THR A 169 -27.46 59.50 59.95
CA THR A 169 -28.69 58.72 60.23
C THR A 169 -29.67 58.83 59.06
N ALA A 170 -29.94 60.03 58.56
CA ALA A 170 -30.87 60.25 57.45
C ALA A 170 -30.38 59.63 56.12
N SER A 171 -29.08 59.75 55.83
CA SER A 171 -28.43 59.11 54.68
C SER A 171 -28.52 57.57 54.76
N LEU A 172 -28.25 57.01 55.93
CA LEU A 172 -28.39 55.57 56.20
C LEU A 172 -29.84 55.11 56.06
N GLN A 173 -30.80 55.84 56.64
CA GLN A 173 -32.22 55.49 56.60
C GLN A 173 -32.79 55.55 55.17
N THR A 174 -32.23 56.41 54.31
CA THR A 174 -32.51 56.42 52.86
C THR A 174 -31.96 55.16 52.16
N LYS A 175 -30.73 54.74 52.48
CA LYS A 175 -30.17 53.47 51.95
C LYS A 175 -30.88 52.23 52.51
N LEU A 176 -31.33 52.25 53.77
CA LEU A 176 -32.06 51.15 54.41
C LEU A 176 -33.48 50.99 53.83
N THR A 177 -34.19 52.08 53.51
CA THR A 177 -35.50 51.99 52.85
C THR A 177 -35.39 51.48 51.41
N GLN A 178 -34.38 51.91 50.66
CA GLN A 178 -34.05 51.33 49.34
C GLN A 178 -33.66 49.85 49.44
N ASN A 179 -32.87 49.49 50.46
CA ASN A 179 -32.46 48.11 50.73
C ASN A 179 -33.64 47.22 51.15
N ALA A 180 -34.62 47.73 51.88
CA ALA A 180 -35.84 46.99 52.19
C ALA A 180 -36.63 46.61 50.91
N GLY A 181 -36.71 47.52 49.93
CA GLY A 181 -37.24 47.21 48.60
C GLY A 181 -36.44 46.12 47.90
N TYR A 182 -35.12 46.28 47.82
CA TYR A 182 -34.21 45.27 47.25
C TYR A 182 -34.34 43.89 47.93
N GLN A 183 -34.47 43.85 49.26
CA GLN A 183 -34.67 42.60 50.00
C GLN A 183 -35.99 41.90 49.62
N LEU A 184 -37.09 42.65 49.39
CA LEU A 184 -38.34 42.09 48.89
C LEU A 184 -38.21 41.58 47.43
N GLU A 185 -37.43 42.27 46.59
CA GLU A 185 -37.08 41.77 45.25
C GLU A 185 -36.28 40.46 45.34
N MET A 186 -35.29 40.36 46.23
CA MET A 186 -34.55 39.11 46.52
C MET A 186 -35.47 38.00 47.02
N GLU A 187 -36.48 38.31 47.85
CA GLU A 187 -37.49 37.34 48.31
C GLU A 187 -38.29 36.79 47.13
N SER A 188 -38.75 37.67 46.22
CA SER A 188 -39.48 37.29 45.01
C SER A 188 -38.62 36.46 44.03
N ALA A 189 -37.35 36.82 43.84
CA ALA A 189 -36.40 36.07 43.03
C ALA A 189 -36.12 34.70 43.63
N THR A 190 -35.99 34.62 44.96
CA THR A 190 -35.85 33.36 45.69
C THR A 190 -37.09 32.48 45.51
N LYS A 191 -38.30 33.04 45.53
CA LYS A 191 -39.55 32.30 45.28
C LYS A 191 -39.57 31.66 43.89
N ASN A 192 -39.10 32.37 42.88
CA ASN A 192 -38.99 31.87 41.51
C ASN A 192 -37.88 30.81 41.35
N LEU A 193 -36.75 30.95 42.06
CA LEU A 193 -35.70 29.93 42.10
C LEU A 193 -36.16 28.66 42.84
N VAL A 194 -36.94 28.80 43.92
CA VAL A 194 -37.48 27.65 44.68
C VAL A 194 -38.54 26.89 43.88
N SER A 195 -39.45 27.57 43.17
CA SER A 195 -40.42 26.88 42.31
C SER A 195 -39.74 26.18 41.12
N LYS A 196 -38.73 26.82 40.51
CA LYS A 196 -37.86 26.21 39.49
C LYS A 196 -37.12 24.98 40.02
N LEU A 197 -36.48 25.07 41.19
CA LEU A 197 -35.80 23.93 41.83
C LEU A 197 -36.76 22.76 42.08
N ASN A 198 -37.96 23.03 42.59
CA ASN A 198 -38.94 21.99 42.85
C ASN A 198 -39.35 21.26 41.55
N ALA A 199 -39.54 22.01 40.45
CA ALA A 199 -39.84 21.43 39.13
C ALA A 199 -38.67 20.56 38.62
N LEU A 200 -37.44 21.06 38.65
CA LEU A 200 -36.24 20.32 38.20
C LEU A 200 -36.00 19.05 39.02
N ILE A 201 -36.20 19.11 40.34
CA ILE A 201 -36.04 17.95 41.25
C ILE A 201 -37.20 16.94 41.09
N SER A 202 -38.36 17.35 40.56
CA SER A 202 -39.49 16.46 40.27
C SER A 202 -39.43 15.76 38.89
N ALA A 203 -38.48 16.13 38.03
CA ALA A 203 -38.37 15.60 36.67
C ALA A 203 -37.63 14.25 36.64
N GLU A 204 -38.06 13.32 35.77
CA GLU A 204 -37.47 11.98 35.63
C GLU A 204 -35.97 11.92 35.26
N LYS A 205 -35.36 13.05 34.86
CA LYS A 205 -34.00 13.13 34.31
C LYS A 205 -33.09 14.11 35.06
N ILE A 206 -33.20 14.10 36.40
CA ILE A 206 -32.45 14.97 37.32
C ILE A 206 -30.96 15.03 36.98
N ASP A 207 -30.33 13.89 36.65
CA ASP A 207 -28.91 13.75 36.29
C ASP A 207 -28.41 14.77 35.26
N SER A 208 -29.25 15.12 34.28
CA SER A 208 -28.94 16.11 33.24
C SER A 208 -29.02 17.57 33.73
N GLN A 209 -29.71 17.79 34.85
CA GLN A 209 -30.06 19.09 35.43
C GLN A 209 -29.33 19.36 36.76
N ILE A 210 -28.56 18.40 37.31
CA ILE A 210 -27.81 18.58 38.56
C ILE A 210 -26.97 19.87 38.54
N SER A 211 -26.31 20.19 37.42
CA SER A 211 -25.50 21.42 37.32
C SER A 211 -26.32 22.70 37.49
N THR A 212 -27.52 22.78 36.92
CA THR A 212 -28.39 23.97 37.03
C THR A 212 -29.05 24.04 38.41
N VAL A 213 -29.45 22.89 38.97
CA VAL A 213 -29.95 22.76 40.35
C VAL A 213 -28.91 23.26 41.37
N LEU A 214 -27.63 22.90 41.19
CA LEU A 214 -26.55 23.37 42.06
C LEU A 214 -26.15 24.84 41.81
N GLU A 215 -26.60 25.46 40.72
CA GLU A 215 -26.42 26.89 40.41
C GLU A 215 -27.55 27.73 41.01
N ASP A 216 -28.80 27.33 40.77
CA ASP A 216 -30.00 27.95 41.38
C ASP A 216 -29.91 27.92 42.91
N TRP A 217 -29.43 26.81 43.50
CA TRP A 217 -29.16 26.74 44.93
C TRP A 217 -28.05 27.70 45.40
N ARG A 218 -26.97 27.88 44.62
CA ARG A 218 -25.92 28.87 44.94
C ARG A 218 -26.49 30.29 44.98
N SER A 219 -27.38 30.62 44.03
CA SER A 219 -28.11 31.89 44.02
C SER A 219 -29.00 32.06 45.27
N ILE A 220 -29.79 31.04 45.65
CA ILE A 220 -30.59 31.06 46.88
C ILE A 220 -29.71 31.27 48.13
N GLN A 221 -28.55 30.60 48.21
CA GLN A 221 -27.62 30.80 49.34
C GLN A 221 -26.99 32.20 49.33
N SER A 222 -26.78 32.82 48.17
CA SER A 222 -26.36 34.22 48.07
C SER A 222 -27.47 35.16 48.60
N ASN A 223 -28.72 34.94 48.21
CA ASN A 223 -29.87 35.71 48.69
C ASN A 223 -30.07 35.57 50.21
N LEU A 224 -29.85 34.38 50.78
CA LEU A 224 -29.92 34.11 52.22
C LEU A 224 -28.78 34.77 53.04
N ASN A 225 -27.63 35.00 52.40
CA ASN A 225 -26.49 35.71 52.99
C ASN A 225 -26.62 37.24 52.86
N ASN A 226 -27.25 37.73 51.79
CA ASN A 226 -27.44 39.15 51.51
C ASN A 226 -28.82 39.68 51.97
N SER A 227 -29.51 38.97 52.86
CA SER A 227 -30.78 39.40 53.48
C SER A 227 -30.68 39.48 55.01
N SER A 228 -31.62 40.20 55.62
CA SER A 228 -31.70 40.49 57.05
C SER A 228 -33.13 40.32 57.58
N GLY A 229 -33.31 40.44 58.90
CA GLY A 229 -34.63 40.46 59.56
C GLY A 229 -35.57 39.33 59.14
N GLU A 230 -36.84 39.69 58.94
CA GLU A 230 -37.88 38.74 58.52
C GLU A 230 -37.67 38.17 57.12
N VAL A 231 -37.17 38.99 56.17
CA VAL A 231 -36.94 38.54 54.78
C VAL A 231 -35.97 37.36 54.77
N ARG A 232 -34.90 37.45 55.57
CA ARG A 232 -33.95 36.36 55.77
C ARG A 232 -34.60 35.13 56.40
N ALA A 233 -35.56 35.31 57.31
CA ALA A 233 -36.29 34.21 57.93
C ALA A 233 -37.18 33.49 56.89
N ARG A 234 -37.94 34.23 56.07
CA ARG A 234 -38.78 33.67 54.99
C ARG A 234 -37.93 32.97 53.92
N ILE A 235 -36.81 33.58 53.50
CA ILE A 235 -35.84 32.96 52.58
C ILE A 235 -35.24 31.67 53.18
N LYS A 236 -34.90 31.66 54.49
CA LYS A 236 -34.40 30.47 55.19
C LYS A 236 -35.44 29.35 55.22
N GLU A 237 -36.69 29.69 55.54
CA GLU A 237 -37.82 28.75 55.58
C GLU A 237 -38.05 28.10 54.22
N MET A 238 -38.15 28.91 53.15
CA MET A 238 -38.33 28.43 51.77
C MET A 238 -37.16 27.55 51.28
N ALA A 239 -35.93 27.82 51.75
CA ALA A 239 -34.75 27.04 51.39
C ALA A 239 -34.57 25.74 52.20
N ASN A 240 -35.14 25.64 53.42
CA ASN A 240 -34.92 24.49 54.31
C ASN A 240 -35.27 23.12 53.68
N PRO A 241 -36.44 22.91 53.03
CA PRO A 241 -36.85 21.60 52.50
C PRO A 241 -35.97 21.03 51.38
N PHE A 242 -35.08 21.85 50.82
CA PHE A 242 -34.19 21.46 49.72
C PHE A 242 -32.79 21.09 50.19
N LYS A 243 -32.39 21.41 51.43
CA LYS A 243 -31.01 21.23 51.92
C LYS A 243 -30.48 19.81 51.75
N GLU A 244 -31.21 18.82 52.26
CA GLU A 244 -30.82 17.40 52.21
C GLU A 244 -30.80 16.88 50.76
N LYS A 245 -31.84 17.21 49.98
CA LYS A 245 -31.94 16.84 48.56
C LYS A 245 -30.77 17.41 47.76
N ILE A 246 -30.42 18.68 47.96
CA ILE A 246 -29.27 19.32 47.32
C ILE A 246 -27.95 18.68 47.77
N GLN A 247 -27.83 18.27 49.04
CA GLN A 247 -26.63 17.58 49.52
C GLN A 247 -26.46 16.20 48.88
N ALA A 248 -27.53 15.41 48.79
CA ALA A 248 -27.52 14.14 48.05
C ALA A 248 -27.18 14.34 46.56
N LEU A 249 -27.72 15.38 45.90
CA LEU A 249 -27.40 15.70 44.50
C LEU A 249 -25.95 16.18 44.30
N ARG A 250 -25.30 16.78 45.32
CA ARG A 250 -23.85 17.08 45.28
C ARG A 250 -23.01 15.80 45.36
N GLU A 251 -23.39 14.88 46.23
CA GLU A 251 -22.70 13.59 46.38
C GLU A 251 -22.88 12.73 45.12
N GLN A 252 -24.08 12.71 44.54
CA GLN A 252 -24.33 12.12 43.22
C GLN A 252 -23.49 12.80 42.13
N ALA A 253 -23.36 14.14 42.10
CA ALA A 253 -22.50 14.85 41.16
C ALA A 253 -21.03 14.42 41.27
N LEU A 254 -20.52 14.30 42.50
CA LEU A 254 -19.14 13.89 42.78
C LEU A 254 -18.88 12.42 42.42
N ALA A 255 -19.90 11.55 42.55
CA ALA A 255 -19.86 10.16 42.12
C ALA A 255 -19.88 10.02 40.59
N LEU A 256 -20.83 10.68 39.91
CA LEU A 256 -20.91 10.72 38.43
C LEU A 256 -19.64 11.32 37.81
N ALA A 257 -19.00 12.29 38.48
CA ALA A 257 -17.70 12.82 38.08
C ALA A 257 -16.56 11.80 38.29
N ALA A 258 -16.60 10.99 39.36
CA ALA A 258 -15.63 9.91 39.57
C ALA A 258 -15.78 8.79 38.54
N GLU A 259 -17.00 8.40 38.18
CA GLU A 259 -17.27 7.40 37.14
C GLU A 259 -16.81 7.86 35.76
N LYS A 260 -17.11 9.11 35.38
CA LYS A 260 -16.63 9.71 34.13
C LYS A 260 -15.10 9.81 34.10
N LYS A 261 -14.43 10.04 35.24
CA LYS A 261 -12.97 9.96 35.34
C LYS A 261 -12.45 8.54 35.18
N LYS A 262 -13.07 7.53 35.81
CA LYS A 262 -12.74 6.11 35.62
C LYS A 262 -12.86 5.68 34.15
N SER A 263 -13.91 6.10 33.44
CA SER A 263 -14.04 5.78 32.01
C SER A 263 -13.04 6.51 31.11
N LEU A 264 -12.54 7.69 31.50
CA LEU A 264 -11.41 8.34 30.80
C LEU A 264 -10.07 7.62 31.05
N ILE A 265 -9.86 7.04 32.24
CA ILE A 265 -8.68 6.20 32.54
C ILE A 265 -8.71 4.95 31.66
N GLN A 266 -9.83 4.22 31.64
CA GLN A 266 -10.01 3.02 30.80
C GLN A 266 -9.85 3.32 29.30
N GLN A 267 -10.34 4.48 28.83
CA GLN A 267 -10.08 4.96 27.47
C GLN A 267 -8.59 5.23 27.22
N MET A 268 -7.86 5.79 28.19
CA MET A 268 -6.42 6.02 28.09
C MET A 268 -5.62 4.71 28.02
N GLU A 269 -5.99 3.72 28.86
CA GLU A 269 -5.34 2.40 28.90
C GLU A 269 -5.53 1.62 27.59
N THR A 270 -6.75 1.62 27.04
CA THR A 270 -7.07 0.95 25.77
C THR A 270 -6.35 1.56 24.56
N LEU A 271 -5.91 2.83 24.62
CA LEU A 271 -5.05 3.41 23.57
C LEU A 271 -3.74 2.67 23.36
N ASN A 272 -3.23 1.93 24.34
CA ASN A 272 -2.03 1.09 24.18
C ASN A 272 -2.27 -0.05 23.19
N GLN A 273 -3.45 -0.68 23.26
CA GLN A 273 -3.86 -1.83 22.45
C GLN A 273 -4.44 -1.42 21.09
N ALA A 274 -4.96 -0.19 20.96
CA ALA A 274 -5.54 0.32 19.74
C ALA A 274 -4.49 0.56 18.64
N ASP A 275 -4.70 -0.05 17.46
CA ASP A 275 -3.91 0.20 16.26
C ASP A 275 -4.25 1.60 15.68
N LEU A 276 -3.47 2.57 16.13
CA LEU A 276 -3.64 3.99 15.81
C LEU A 276 -2.28 4.58 15.44
N THR A 277 -2.26 5.44 14.42
CA THR A 277 -1.02 6.15 14.07
C THR A 277 -0.54 6.96 15.27
N MET A 278 0.78 7.03 15.45
CA MET A 278 1.38 7.69 16.60
C MET A 278 1.00 9.17 16.75
N ARG A 279 0.69 9.84 15.63
CA ARG A 279 0.17 11.21 15.62
C ARG A 279 -1.24 11.27 16.20
N ASP A 280 -2.09 10.32 15.84
CA ASP A 280 -3.50 10.34 16.21
C ASP A 280 -3.72 9.78 17.61
N ARG A 281 -2.91 8.81 18.07
CA ARG A 281 -2.82 8.44 19.49
C ARG A 281 -2.49 9.66 20.36
N ALA A 282 -1.49 10.46 19.98
CA ALA A 282 -1.13 11.70 20.69
C ALA A 282 -2.26 12.76 20.71
N LYS A 283 -3.02 12.91 19.61
CA LYS A 283 -4.22 13.77 19.59
C LYS A 283 -5.29 13.27 20.58
N THR A 284 -5.55 11.96 20.62
CA THR A 284 -6.56 11.39 21.51
C THR A 284 -6.17 11.53 22.98
N ILE A 285 -4.89 11.32 23.33
CA ILE A 285 -4.37 11.60 24.68
C ILE A 285 -4.63 13.07 25.06
N SER A 286 -4.34 14.02 24.16
CA SER A 286 -4.61 15.46 24.40
C SER A 286 -6.11 15.76 24.60
N LYS A 287 -6.99 15.11 23.80
CA LYS A 287 -8.45 15.22 23.94
C LYS A 287 -8.95 14.67 25.29
N LEU A 288 -8.43 13.51 25.73
CA LEU A 288 -8.75 12.93 27.03
C LEU A 288 -8.30 13.85 28.19
N HIS A 289 -7.13 14.50 28.08
CA HIS A 289 -6.70 15.54 29.03
C HIS A 289 -7.62 16.76 29.06
N GLN A 290 -8.14 17.20 27.91
CA GLN A 290 -9.11 18.30 27.84
C GLN A 290 -10.45 17.89 28.50
N GLN A 291 -10.93 16.68 28.23
CA GLN A 291 -12.15 16.13 28.86
C GLN A 291 -11.97 15.97 30.37
N TRP A 292 -10.82 15.49 30.84
CA TRP A 292 -10.49 15.38 32.26
C TRP A 292 -10.58 16.72 32.99
N LYS A 293 -9.97 17.77 32.42
CA LYS A 293 -10.03 19.14 32.96
C LYS A 293 -11.47 19.68 33.03
N GLY A 294 -12.34 19.27 32.10
CA GLY A 294 -13.76 19.65 32.08
C GLY A 294 -14.64 18.99 33.15
N LEU A 295 -14.21 17.88 33.76
CA LEU A 295 -15.02 17.14 34.75
C LEU A 295 -14.94 17.69 36.20
N GLY A 296 -14.08 18.67 36.46
CA GLY A 296 -13.99 19.31 37.78
C GLY A 296 -13.55 18.37 38.93
N ARG A 297 -14.05 18.63 40.14
CA ARG A 297 -13.78 17.79 41.32
C ARG A 297 -14.75 16.60 41.39
N SER A 298 -14.23 15.46 41.82
CA SER A 298 -14.94 14.20 42.11
C SER A 298 -14.69 13.78 43.57
N SER A 299 -15.29 12.69 44.05
CA SER A 299 -15.00 12.13 45.38
C SER A 299 -13.53 11.68 45.51
N LEU A 300 -13.04 10.88 44.57
CA LEU A 300 -11.69 10.31 44.55
C LEU A 300 -10.74 11.13 43.65
N ASN A 301 -10.49 12.41 43.96
CA ASN A 301 -9.70 13.28 43.06
C ASN A 301 -8.25 12.81 42.85
N GLU A 302 -7.50 12.62 43.93
CA GLU A 302 -6.05 12.41 43.86
C GLU A 302 -5.72 11.01 43.33
N GLU A 303 -6.40 9.98 43.84
CA GLU A 303 -6.22 8.59 43.42
C GLU A 303 -6.46 8.42 41.91
N LEU A 304 -7.61 8.91 41.41
CA LEU A 304 -7.95 8.83 39.99
C LEU A 304 -6.99 9.70 39.15
N TRP A 305 -6.47 10.81 39.68
CA TRP A 305 -5.47 11.62 38.98
C TRP A 305 -4.13 10.90 38.83
N GLN A 306 -3.64 10.22 39.87
CA GLN A 306 -2.41 9.41 39.79
C GLN A 306 -2.57 8.24 38.80
N GLN A 307 -3.74 7.58 38.80
CA GLN A 307 -4.08 6.54 37.82
C GLN A 307 -4.13 7.10 36.38
N PHE A 308 -4.87 8.19 36.16
CA PHE A 308 -4.97 8.84 34.84
C PHE A 308 -3.63 9.34 34.31
N LYS A 309 -2.80 9.93 35.17
CA LYS A 309 -1.44 10.34 34.81
C LYS A 309 -0.59 9.14 34.42
N THR A 310 -0.61 8.06 35.21
CA THR A 310 0.16 6.84 34.93
C THR A 310 -0.24 6.21 33.59
N ALA A 311 -1.54 6.06 33.33
CA ALA A 311 -2.04 5.58 32.04
C ALA A 311 -1.67 6.52 30.87
N SER A 312 -1.72 7.84 31.09
CA SER A 312 -1.35 8.85 30.09
C SER A 312 0.14 8.82 29.75
N ASP A 313 1.02 8.69 30.76
CA ASP A 313 2.46 8.65 30.57
C ASP A 313 2.85 7.36 29.82
N GLN A 314 2.24 6.21 30.16
CA GLN A 314 2.39 4.95 29.43
C GLN A 314 1.92 5.05 27.96
N ALA A 315 0.74 5.62 27.72
CA ALA A 315 0.20 5.79 26.37
C ALA A 315 1.02 6.78 25.51
N TYR A 316 1.70 7.73 26.15
CA TYR A 316 2.51 8.74 25.47
C TYR A 316 3.98 8.33 25.26
N GLU A 317 4.56 7.41 26.04
CA GLU A 317 5.98 7.04 25.89
C GLU A 317 6.34 6.52 24.47
N PRO A 318 5.51 5.68 23.81
CA PRO A 318 5.73 5.33 22.40
C PRO A 318 5.66 6.54 21.46
N CYS A 319 4.76 7.50 21.73
CA CYS A 319 4.66 8.75 20.97
C CYS A 319 5.94 9.56 21.06
N LYS A 320 6.41 9.78 22.28
CA LYS A 320 7.66 10.45 22.63
C LYS A 320 8.87 9.77 21.99
N ALA A 321 8.97 8.44 22.03
CA ALA A 321 10.04 7.68 21.39
C ALA A 321 10.06 7.89 19.86
N ASN A 322 8.92 7.73 19.19
CA ASN A 322 8.80 7.88 17.73
C ASN A 322 9.08 9.32 17.26
N PHE A 323 8.49 10.33 17.93
CA PHE A 323 8.76 11.73 17.59
C PHE A 323 10.24 12.11 17.81
N ASN A 324 10.89 11.58 18.84
CA ASN A 324 12.33 11.76 19.05
C ASN A 324 13.17 11.05 17.98
N ALA A 325 12.82 9.83 17.57
CA ALA A 325 13.48 9.11 16.49
C ALA A 325 13.39 9.90 15.17
N ARG A 326 12.19 10.34 14.79
CA ARG A 326 11.95 11.17 13.59
C ARG A 326 12.65 12.53 13.67
N LYS A 327 12.76 13.15 14.84
CA LYS A 327 13.52 14.41 15.05
C LYS A 327 15.02 14.18 14.82
N ARG A 328 15.57 13.04 15.26
CA ARG A 328 16.98 12.65 15.00
C ARG A 328 17.22 12.38 13.51
N GLU A 329 16.34 11.61 12.87
CA GLU A 329 16.38 11.31 11.43
C GLU A 329 16.35 12.59 10.56
N MET A 330 15.46 13.53 10.83
CA MET A 330 15.41 14.80 10.10
C MET A 330 16.66 15.67 10.33
N ALA A 331 17.34 15.51 11.47
CA ALA A 331 18.60 16.21 11.77
C ALA A 331 19.80 15.55 11.08
N THR A 332 19.90 14.22 11.04
CA THR A 332 20.93 13.52 10.28
C THR A 332 20.77 13.75 8.77
N ASN A 333 19.54 13.68 8.25
CA ASN A 333 19.25 14.01 6.84
C ASN A 333 19.63 15.46 6.49
N LEU A 334 19.40 16.43 7.41
CA LEU A 334 19.86 17.81 7.24
C LEU A 334 21.39 17.90 7.16
N GLN A 335 22.11 17.15 8.00
CA GLN A 335 23.57 17.09 7.99
C GLN A 335 24.11 16.45 6.70
N THR A 336 23.52 15.34 6.24
CA THR A 336 23.86 14.70 4.96
C THR A 336 23.69 15.67 3.79
N ARG A 337 22.59 16.45 3.74
CA ARG A 337 22.38 17.46 2.69
C ARG A 337 23.36 18.63 2.75
N LYS A 338 23.82 19.04 3.93
CA LYS A 338 24.88 20.05 4.08
C LYS A 338 26.21 19.52 3.54
N ALA A 339 26.63 18.34 4.00
CA ALA A 339 27.85 17.67 3.54
C ALA A 339 27.84 17.40 2.02
N LEU A 340 26.68 17.06 1.44
CA LEU A 340 26.51 16.95 -0.01
C LEU A 340 26.75 18.29 -0.72
N CYS A 341 26.20 19.40 -0.24
CA CYS A 341 26.46 20.73 -0.82
C CYS A 341 27.95 21.09 -0.72
N GLU A 342 28.59 20.84 0.42
CA GLU A 342 30.01 21.12 0.66
C GLU A 342 30.93 20.24 -0.21
N SER A 343 30.54 18.99 -0.48
CA SER A 343 31.22 18.09 -1.41
C SER A 343 31.11 18.57 -2.86
N LEU A 344 29.93 19.04 -3.27
CA LEU A 344 29.70 19.59 -4.61
C LEU A 344 30.44 20.93 -4.80
N GLU A 345 30.52 21.77 -3.77
CA GLU A 345 31.31 23.02 -3.80
C GLU A 345 32.81 22.74 -3.97
N LYS A 346 33.37 21.79 -3.21
CA LYS A 346 34.76 21.33 -3.40
C LYS A 346 34.99 20.78 -4.80
N SER A 347 34.05 19.98 -5.31
CA SER A 347 34.11 19.44 -6.68
C SER A 347 34.13 20.55 -7.73
N ILE A 348 33.27 21.57 -7.60
CA ILE A 348 33.23 22.73 -8.50
C ILE A 348 34.54 23.54 -8.45
N ALA A 349 35.15 23.70 -7.27
CA ALA A 349 36.44 24.37 -7.15
C ALA A 349 37.55 23.58 -7.89
N THR A 350 37.69 22.28 -7.63
CA THR A 350 38.64 21.42 -8.35
C THR A 350 38.39 21.41 -9.86
N PHE A 351 37.12 21.40 -10.31
CA PHE A 351 36.76 21.46 -11.74
C PHE A 351 37.01 22.82 -12.39
N THR A 352 37.32 23.86 -11.61
CA THR A 352 37.72 25.19 -12.08
C THR A 352 39.23 25.25 -12.31
N GLU A 353 40.01 24.53 -11.51
CA GLU A 353 41.46 24.40 -11.63
C GLU A 353 41.86 23.36 -12.70
N SER A 354 41.16 22.21 -12.73
CA SER A 354 41.41 21.11 -13.65
C SER A 354 40.09 20.54 -14.19
N PRO A 355 39.81 20.64 -15.51
CA PRO A 355 38.54 20.22 -16.08
C PRO A 355 38.34 18.69 -15.96
N PRO A 356 37.20 18.21 -15.44
CA PRO A 356 36.92 16.79 -15.32
C PRO A 356 36.54 16.17 -16.66
N ASP A 357 36.71 14.85 -16.78
CA ASP A 357 36.05 14.09 -17.84
C ASP A 357 34.50 14.17 -17.71
N ILE A 358 33.85 14.21 -18.87
CA ILE A 358 32.41 14.29 -19.04
C ILE A 358 31.72 13.06 -18.42
N ALA A 359 32.31 11.87 -18.44
CA ALA A 359 31.72 10.70 -17.78
C ALA A 359 31.74 10.83 -16.26
N ALA A 360 32.84 11.33 -15.66
CA ALA A 360 32.94 11.60 -14.22
C ALA A 360 31.93 12.66 -13.77
N LEU A 361 31.80 13.77 -14.51
CA LEU A 361 30.83 14.83 -14.20
C LEU A 361 29.37 14.34 -14.31
N ASN A 362 29.06 13.49 -15.31
CA ASN A 362 27.75 12.85 -15.44
C ASN A 362 27.49 11.75 -14.39
N LYS A 363 28.53 11.18 -13.77
CA LYS A 363 28.40 10.32 -12.59
C LYS A 363 28.03 11.16 -11.36
N LEU A 364 28.82 12.19 -11.05
CA LEU A 364 28.60 13.08 -9.90
C LEU A 364 27.18 13.69 -9.89
N LEU A 365 26.70 14.18 -11.03
CA LEU A 365 25.34 14.74 -11.15
C LEU A 365 24.23 13.72 -10.78
N ARG A 366 24.39 12.44 -11.16
CA ARG A 366 23.42 11.38 -10.85
C ARG A 366 23.48 10.97 -9.38
N GLU A 367 24.69 10.86 -8.82
CA GLU A 367 24.90 10.50 -7.41
C GLU A 367 24.40 11.61 -6.47
N ALA A 368 24.59 12.88 -6.84
CA ALA A 368 24.03 14.02 -6.12
C ALA A 368 22.49 13.99 -6.07
N ASP A 369 21.82 13.82 -7.21
CA ASP A 369 20.35 13.75 -7.25
C ASP A 369 19.79 12.48 -6.59
N ALA A 370 20.56 11.39 -6.51
CA ALA A 370 20.19 10.21 -5.75
C ALA A 370 20.28 10.46 -4.23
N GLU A 371 21.41 10.99 -3.74
CA GLU A 371 21.62 11.22 -2.30
C GLU A 371 20.72 12.36 -1.77
N TRP A 372 20.44 13.39 -2.58
CA TRP A 372 19.47 14.44 -2.23
C TRP A 372 18.02 13.91 -2.11
N LYS A 373 17.64 12.91 -2.92
CA LYS A 373 16.33 12.24 -2.78
C LYS A 373 16.29 11.32 -1.56
N LYS A 374 17.34 10.53 -1.36
CA LYS A 374 17.50 9.57 -0.25
C LYS A 374 17.50 10.23 1.13
N SER A 375 18.13 11.40 1.27
CA SER A 375 18.20 12.18 2.52
C SER A 375 16.91 12.96 2.81
N ALA A 376 15.75 12.31 2.79
CA ALA A 376 14.45 12.88 3.11
C ALA A 376 13.73 12.01 4.17
N PRO A 377 12.94 12.57 5.10
CA PRO A 377 12.53 13.98 5.25
C PRO A 377 13.56 14.87 5.98
N VAL A 378 13.36 16.19 5.92
CA VAL A 378 14.17 17.24 6.56
C VAL A 378 13.28 18.35 7.14
N GLU A 379 13.75 19.06 8.15
CA GLU A 379 13.04 20.15 8.82
C GLU A 379 12.71 21.34 7.88
N GLN A 380 11.42 21.69 7.77
CA GLN A 380 10.90 22.66 6.80
C GLN A 380 11.42 24.11 6.97
N SER A 381 11.80 24.47 8.20
CA SER A 381 12.46 25.75 8.53
C SER A 381 13.83 25.90 7.85
N LYS A 382 14.57 24.80 7.70
CA LYS A 382 15.99 24.76 7.30
C LYS A 382 16.20 24.26 5.87
N ILE A 383 15.21 23.61 5.26
CA ILE A 383 15.32 23.06 3.91
C ILE A 383 15.40 24.13 2.81
N LYS A 384 14.69 25.26 2.93
CA LYS A 384 14.52 26.24 1.83
C LYS A 384 15.85 26.86 1.36
N SER A 385 16.69 27.31 2.28
CA SER A 385 18.01 27.89 1.95
C SER A 385 18.98 26.84 1.40
N LEU A 386 18.97 25.64 2.00
CA LEU A 386 19.81 24.52 1.56
C LEU A 386 19.41 24.00 0.17
N GLN A 387 18.12 24.00 -0.17
CA GLN A 387 17.60 23.66 -1.49
C GLN A 387 17.99 24.71 -2.55
N LYS A 388 17.96 26.00 -2.21
CA LYS A 388 18.47 27.08 -3.08
C LYS A 388 19.98 26.91 -3.33
N ARG A 389 20.77 26.58 -2.30
CA ARG A 389 22.21 26.24 -2.41
C ARG A 389 22.40 25.07 -3.37
N TYR A 390 21.78 23.93 -3.09
CA TYR A 390 21.89 22.70 -3.89
C TYR A 390 21.59 22.92 -5.40
N TYR A 391 20.47 23.55 -5.75
CA TYR A 391 20.14 23.78 -7.16
C TYR A 391 21.08 24.80 -7.85
N GLY A 392 21.64 25.76 -7.11
CA GLY A 392 22.69 26.63 -7.62
C GLY A 392 23.96 25.85 -8.01
N LEU A 393 24.36 24.89 -7.16
CA LEU A 393 25.52 24.02 -7.41
C LEU A 393 25.27 23.07 -8.59
N LEU A 394 24.07 22.48 -8.70
CA LEU A 394 23.71 21.69 -9.89
C LEU A 394 23.76 22.52 -11.18
N GLU A 395 23.31 23.77 -11.18
CA GLU A 395 23.36 24.59 -12.38
C GLU A 395 24.79 25.04 -12.73
N ALA A 396 25.67 25.25 -11.73
CA ALA A 396 27.10 25.43 -11.97
C ALA A 396 27.73 24.18 -12.64
N LEU A 397 27.47 22.98 -12.11
CA LEU A 397 27.94 21.71 -12.70
C LEU A 397 27.38 21.47 -14.11
N ARG A 398 26.12 21.84 -14.37
CA ARG A 398 25.54 21.78 -15.73
C ARG A 398 26.17 22.78 -16.69
N LYS A 399 26.58 23.97 -16.23
CA LYS A 399 27.33 24.94 -17.04
C LYS A 399 28.72 24.42 -17.39
N ILE A 400 29.43 23.82 -16.43
CA ILE A 400 30.71 23.13 -16.69
C ILE A 400 30.52 22.04 -17.75
N ARG A 401 29.49 21.18 -17.59
CA ARG A 401 29.18 20.13 -18.59
C ARG A 401 28.87 20.71 -19.98
N LYS A 402 28.08 21.78 -20.07
CA LYS A 402 27.78 22.47 -21.35
C LYS A 402 29.06 22.99 -22.02
N LYS A 403 30.01 23.51 -21.24
CA LYS A 403 31.31 23.94 -21.76
C LYS A 403 32.12 22.75 -22.28
N LEU A 404 32.34 21.73 -21.45
CA LEU A 404 33.11 20.53 -21.83
C LEU A 404 32.56 19.85 -23.09
N ASN A 405 31.23 19.68 -23.19
CA ASN A 405 30.61 19.13 -24.40
C ASN A 405 30.90 19.98 -25.65
N ARG A 406 30.83 21.32 -25.56
CA ARG A 406 31.17 22.23 -26.66
C ARG A 406 32.64 22.14 -27.04
N ASP A 407 33.53 22.10 -26.04
CA ASP A 407 34.97 22.04 -26.25
C ASP A 407 35.36 20.70 -26.92
N SER A 408 34.77 19.57 -26.50
CA SER A 408 34.87 18.27 -27.19
C SER A 408 34.38 18.29 -28.63
N VAL A 409 33.24 18.95 -28.91
CA VAL A 409 32.72 19.10 -30.29
C VAL A 409 33.67 19.94 -31.14
N ALA A 410 34.23 21.03 -30.60
CA ALA A 410 35.20 21.86 -31.31
C ALA A 410 36.50 21.11 -31.63
N THR A 411 37.03 20.33 -30.68
CA THR A 411 38.19 19.46 -30.92
C THR A 411 37.91 18.43 -32.01
N LYS A 412 36.75 17.76 -31.98
CA LYS A 412 36.36 16.80 -33.03
C LYS A 412 36.17 17.46 -34.40
N ALA A 413 35.62 18.66 -34.46
CA ALA A 413 35.54 19.42 -35.71
C ALA A 413 36.93 19.80 -36.26
N SER A 414 37.87 20.19 -35.40
CA SER A 414 39.26 20.46 -35.79
C SER A 414 39.96 19.21 -36.35
N LEU A 415 39.80 18.05 -35.69
CA LEU A 415 40.33 16.77 -36.16
C LEU A 415 39.72 16.34 -37.51
N ILE A 416 38.47 16.72 -37.81
CA ILE A 416 37.84 16.51 -39.12
C ILE A 416 38.48 17.40 -40.19
N SER A 417 38.74 18.69 -39.92
CA SER A 417 39.41 19.59 -40.86
C SER A 417 40.80 19.07 -41.22
N GLN A 418 41.61 18.75 -40.20
CA GLN A 418 42.96 18.20 -40.38
C GLN A 418 42.93 16.87 -41.15
N ALA A 419 41.95 15.99 -40.88
CA ALA A 419 41.77 14.76 -41.65
C ALA A 419 41.27 15.01 -43.09
N GLN A 420 40.63 16.14 -43.39
CA GLN A 420 40.24 16.50 -44.75
C GLN A 420 41.43 17.09 -45.52
N GLU A 421 42.22 17.95 -44.90
CA GLU A 421 43.47 18.51 -45.45
C GLU A 421 44.47 17.41 -45.85
N LEU A 422 44.53 16.31 -45.09
CA LEU A 422 45.36 15.14 -45.39
C LEU A 422 44.89 14.26 -46.56
N ILE A 423 43.72 14.52 -47.16
CA ILE A 423 43.23 13.76 -48.33
C ILE A 423 44.02 14.13 -49.59
N ASP A 424 44.35 15.41 -49.74
CA ASP A 424 45.01 15.98 -50.93
C ASP A 424 46.53 16.12 -50.77
N PHE A 425 47.09 15.60 -49.66
CA PHE A 425 48.52 15.66 -49.34
C PHE A 425 49.36 14.70 -50.21
N GLU A 426 50.49 15.19 -50.74
CA GLU A 426 51.26 14.47 -51.77
C GLU A 426 51.94 13.19 -51.26
N ASP A 427 52.63 13.22 -50.11
CA ASP A 427 53.19 12.00 -49.51
C ASP A 427 52.10 11.23 -48.73
N LYS A 428 51.48 10.29 -49.44
CA LYS A 428 50.47 9.37 -48.90
C LYS A 428 50.98 8.51 -47.73
N ARG A 429 52.29 8.27 -47.62
CA ARG A 429 52.88 7.53 -46.49
C ARG A 429 52.89 8.38 -45.22
N GLU A 430 53.21 9.67 -45.37
CA GLU A 430 53.12 10.64 -44.27
C GLU A 430 51.66 10.93 -43.91
N ALA A 431 50.77 11.16 -44.89
CA ALA A 431 49.35 11.35 -44.64
C ALA A 431 48.72 10.18 -43.86
N MET A 432 49.07 8.94 -44.21
CA MET A 432 48.69 7.72 -43.45
C MET A 432 49.32 7.61 -42.06
N ALA A 433 50.38 8.36 -41.75
CA ALA A 433 50.98 8.44 -40.41
C ALA A 433 50.30 9.53 -39.58
N GLN A 434 50.13 10.74 -40.12
CA GLN A 434 49.43 11.84 -39.46
C GLN A 434 47.96 11.47 -39.16
N ALA A 435 47.25 10.84 -40.10
CA ALA A 435 45.89 10.33 -39.89
C ALA A 435 45.79 9.31 -38.74
N LYS A 436 46.85 8.55 -38.43
CA LYS A 436 46.89 7.65 -37.26
C LYS A 436 47.06 8.41 -35.96
N ALA A 437 47.75 9.55 -35.95
CA ALA A 437 47.83 10.43 -34.78
C ALA A 437 46.46 11.05 -34.49
N LEU A 438 45.78 11.60 -35.49
CA LEU A 438 44.41 12.12 -35.38
C LEU A 438 43.43 11.06 -34.84
N GLN A 439 43.58 9.78 -35.24
CA GLN A 439 42.78 8.67 -34.70
C GLN A 439 43.05 8.32 -33.23
N GLN A 440 44.21 8.70 -32.66
CA GLN A 440 44.46 8.61 -31.22
C GLN A 440 43.88 9.82 -30.50
N GLU A 441 44.12 11.03 -31.02
CA GLU A 441 43.59 12.28 -30.45
C GLU A 441 42.06 12.27 -30.39
N TRP A 442 41.40 11.71 -31.41
CA TRP A 442 39.95 11.47 -31.44
C TRP A 442 39.44 10.65 -30.24
N ARG A 443 40.23 9.66 -29.78
CA ARG A 443 39.88 8.84 -28.61
C ARG A 443 40.00 9.63 -27.31
N THR A 444 40.90 10.61 -27.25
CA THR A 444 41.07 11.50 -26.10
C THR A 444 40.13 12.71 -26.10
N ALA A 445 39.50 13.07 -27.24
CA ALA A 445 38.65 14.25 -27.39
C ALA A 445 37.34 14.25 -26.59
N GLY A 446 37.04 13.19 -25.83
CA GLY A 446 35.85 13.07 -24.96
C GLY A 446 34.53 12.78 -25.71
N PRO A 447 33.46 12.39 -24.98
CA PRO A 447 32.14 12.11 -25.58
C PRO A 447 31.26 13.38 -25.66
N SER A 448 30.67 13.65 -26.84
CA SER A 448 29.67 14.72 -27.04
C SER A 448 28.22 14.18 -27.00
N SER A 449 27.23 14.93 -27.49
CA SER A 449 25.84 14.46 -27.58
C SER A 449 25.72 13.31 -28.58
N TYR A 450 24.94 12.26 -28.28
CA TYR A 450 24.87 11.05 -29.12
C TYR A 450 24.59 11.31 -30.62
N LYS A 451 23.78 12.32 -30.96
CA LYS A 451 23.52 12.72 -32.35
C LYS A 451 24.76 13.37 -33.00
N GLU A 452 25.39 14.29 -32.29
CA GLU A 452 26.56 15.06 -32.72
C GLU A 452 27.78 14.13 -32.86
N ASP A 453 28.05 13.31 -31.84
CA ASP A 453 29.17 12.36 -31.82
C ASP A 453 29.09 11.35 -32.96
N LYS A 454 27.87 10.88 -33.29
CA LYS A 454 27.64 10.01 -34.45
C LYS A 454 27.97 10.73 -35.76
N GLN A 455 27.42 11.93 -35.97
CA GLN A 455 27.63 12.69 -37.20
C GLN A 455 29.11 13.07 -37.42
N LEU A 456 29.76 13.55 -36.37
CA LEU A 456 31.18 13.89 -36.38
C LEU A 456 32.05 12.65 -36.63
N TRP A 457 31.71 11.51 -36.02
CA TRP A 457 32.41 10.24 -36.28
C TRP A 457 32.24 9.74 -37.71
N GLU A 458 31.04 9.85 -38.29
CA GLU A 458 30.79 9.47 -39.69
C GLU A 458 31.62 10.34 -40.65
N GLN A 459 31.71 11.65 -40.41
CA GLN A 459 32.55 12.57 -41.19
C GLN A 459 34.06 12.31 -41.03
N PHE A 460 34.54 12.18 -39.79
CA PHE A 460 35.96 11.90 -39.49
C PHE A 460 36.41 10.56 -40.10
N ARG A 461 35.52 9.55 -40.03
CA ARG A 461 35.76 8.26 -40.65
C ARG A 461 35.77 8.35 -42.17
N GLU A 462 34.87 9.10 -42.81
CA GLU A 462 34.87 9.24 -44.27
C GLU A 462 36.17 9.90 -44.77
N ALA A 463 36.71 10.87 -44.03
CA ALA A 463 38.01 11.46 -44.31
C ALA A 463 39.14 10.41 -44.16
N CYS A 464 39.20 9.68 -43.04
CA CYS A 464 40.16 8.58 -42.85
C CYS A 464 40.07 7.51 -43.96
N ASP A 465 38.87 7.04 -44.29
CA ASP A 465 38.63 5.98 -45.29
C ASP A 465 39.01 6.45 -46.72
N LYS A 466 39.15 7.77 -46.97
CA LYS A 466 39.77 8.33 -48.19
C LYS A 466 41.30 8.31 -48.14
N ILE A 467 41.93 8.73 -47.03
CA ILE A 467 43.40 8.72 -46.87
C ILE A 467 43.96 7.28 -46.97
N PHE A 468 43.26 6.31 -46.35
CA PHE A 468 43.67 4.90 -46.38
C PHE A 468 43.21 4.13 -47.63
N ALA A 469 42.60 4.80 -48.61
CA ALA A 469 42.20 4.16 -49.86
C ALA A 469 43.42 3.82 -50.74
N LYS A 470 43.55 2.55 -51.11
CA LYS A 470 44.49 2.14 -52.17
C LYS A 470 44.06 2.73 -53.53
N PRO A 471 44.99 2.86 -54.51
CA PRO A 471 44.63 3.03 -55.90
C PRO A 471 43.89 1.77 -56.38
N ASP A 472 42.55 1.82 -56.44
CA ASP A 472 41.72 0.61 -56.46
C ASP A 472 40.69 0.62 -57.60
N SER A 473 41.02 -0.07 -58.69
CA SER A 473 40.17 -0.28 -59.88
C SER A 473 39.09 -1.36 -59.69
N SER A 474 38.77 -1.72 -58.43
CA SER A 474 37.95 -2.89 -58.08
C SER A 474 36.50 -2.60 -57.68
N LYS A 475 36.13 -1.33 -57.42
CA LYS A 475 34.83 -0.95 -56.81
C LYS A 475 33.57 -1.50 -57.53
N PRO A 476 33.50 -1.63 -58.87
CA PRO A 476 32.37 -2.28 -59.54
C PRO A 476 32.23 -3.78 -59.20
N ARG A 477 33.37 -4.47 -59.06
CA ARG A 477 33.45 -5.93 -58.88
C ARG A 477 32.98 -6.38 -57.50
N GLN A 478 33.24 -5.59 -56.46
CA GLN A 478 32.78 -5.89 -55.09
C GLN A 478 31.26 -5.80 -54.95
N ARG A 479 30.60 -4.75 -55.49
CA ARG A 479 29.14 -4.61 -55.41
C ARG A 479 28.41 -5.78 -56.09
N ALA A 480 28.90 -6.23 -57.25
CA ALA A 480 28.38 -7.41 -57.93
C ALA A 480 28.50 -8.67 -57.06
N ALA A 481 29.68 -8.90 -56.45
CA ALA A 481 29.92 -10.06 -55.59
C ALA A 481 29.05 -10.06 -54.31
N THR A 482 28.80 -8.90 -53.68
CA THR A 482 27.91 -8.81 -52.52
C THR A 482 26.46 -9.16 -52.89
N ASN A 483 25.96 -8.61 -54.00
CA ASN A 483 24.59 -8.86 -54.46
C ASN A 483 24.33 -10.35 -54.77
N VAL A 484 25.29 -11.05 -55.38
CA VAL A 484 25.19 -12.50 -55.64
C VAL A 484 25.11 -13.30 -54.33
N ALA A 485 26.00 -13.00 -53.37
CA ALA A 485 26.02 -13.70 -52.09
C ALA A 485 24.77 -13.42 -51.22
N ASP A 486 24.13 -12.24 -51.36
CA ASP A 486 22.84 -11.96 -50.71
C ASP A 486 21.69 -12.76 -51.36
N GLN A 487 21.70 -12.94 -52.69
CA GLN A 487 20.72 -13.79 -53.39
C GLN A 487 20.88 -15.28 -53.06
N GLU A 488 22.11 -15.78 -52.89
CA GLU A 488 22.37 -17.16 -52.45
C GLU A 488 21.85 -17.41 -51.04
N ILE A 489 22.06 -16.46 -50.12
CA ILE A 489 21.52 -16.53 -48.76
C ILE A 489 19.99 -16.53 -48.78
N GLN A 490 19.34 -15.68 -49.59
CA GLN A 490 17.88 -15.69 -49.70
C GLN A 490 17.35 -17.03 -50.20
N LYS A 491 17.94 -17.62 -51.26
CA LYS A 491 17.55 -18.96 -51.74
C LYS A 491 17.62 -20.04 -50.66
N THR A 492 18.63 -19.97 -49.77
CA THR A 492 18.71 -20.91 -48.64
C THR A 492 17.70 -20.64 -47.51
N LEU A 493 17.22 -19.41 -47.35
CA LEU A 493 16.09 -19.09 -46.47
C LEU A 493 14.77 -19.59 -47.06
N ASP A 494 14.56 -19.41 -48.37
CA ASP A 494 13.35 -19.87 -49.07
C ASP A 494 13.24 -21.40 -49.01
N ALA A 495 14.35 -22.12 -49.21
CA ALA A 495 14.41 -23.57 -49.02
C ALA A 495 14.16 -24.00 -47.56
N MET A 496 14.62 -23.23 -46.57
CA MET A 496 14.29 -23.48 -45.16
C MET A 496 12.80 -23.26 -44.86
N GLN A 497 12.11 -22.38 -45.59
CA GLN A 497 10.67 -22.20 -45.48
C GLN A 497 9.90 -23.36 -46.13
N THR A 498 10.34 -23.87 -47.29
CA THR A 498 9.68 -25.03 -47.92
C THR A 498 9.80 -26.29 -47.07
N PHE A 499 10.98 -26.60 -46.51
CA PHE A 499 11.13 -27.72 -45.56
C PHE A 499 10.21 -27.56 -44.35
N ASN A 500 9.98 -26.35 -43.86
CA ASN A 500 9.11 -26.09 -42.70
C ASN A 500 7.63 -26.34 -43.02
N ALA A 501 7.23 -26.32 -44.30
CA ALA A 501 5.87 -26.58 -44.76
C ALA A 501 5.60 -28.05 -45.16
N LEU A 502 6.63 -28.90 -45.31
CA LEU A 502 6.48 -30.33 -45.60
C LEU A 502 5.73 -31.08 -44.49
N SER A 503 5.05 -32.17 -44.84
CA SER A 503 4.55 -33.16 -43.87
C SER A 503 5.69 -33.85 -43.13
N ASP A 504 5.36 -34.56 -42.04
CA ASP A 504 6.34 -35.26 -41.20
C ASP A 504 7.05 -36.42 -41.93
N GLU A 505 6.39 -37.07 -42.90
CA GLU A 505 6.98 -38.15 -43.71
C GLU A 505 7.89 -37.60 -44.83
N GLU A 506 7.45 -36.55 -45.53
CA GLU A 506 8.27 -35.86 -46.54
C GLU A 506 9.51 -35.22 -45.91
N LEU A 507 9.38 -34.64 -44.71
CA LEU A 507 10.49 -34.04 -43.98
C LEU A 507 11.57 -35.07 -43.61
N LEU A 508 11.18 -36.32 -43.26
CA LEU A 508 12.14 -37.41 -43.03
C LEU A 508 13.00 -37.70 -44.27
N ALA A 509 12.39 -37.71 -45.46
CA ALA A 509 13.12 -37.90 -46.73
C ALA A 509 14.05 -36.70 -47.02
N ALA A 510 13.54 -35.47 -46.85
CA ALA A 510 14.28 -34.22 -47.06
C ALA A 510 15.42 -33.95 -46.06
N ARG A 511 15.68 -34.85 -45.10
CA ARG A 511 16.75 -34.71 -44.09
C ARG A 511 18.15 -34.57 -44.70
N GLY A 512 18.39 -35.15 -45.87
CA GLY A 512 19.64 -34.95 -46.62
C GLY A 512 19.78 -33.49 -47.09
N ASP A 513 18.77 -32.99 -47.78
CA ASP A 513 18.75 -31.67 -48.39
C ASP A 513 18.75 -30.55 -47.34
N PHE A 514 18.00 -30.71 -46.24
CA PHE A 514 18.09 -29.82 -45.08
C PHE A 514 19.54 -29.63 -44.61
N ASN A 515 20.29 -30.72 -44.43
CA ASN A 515 21.69 -30.66 -44.01
C ASN A 515 22.59 -30.02 -45.09
N ALA A 516 22.30 -30.20 -46.38
CA ALA A 516 22.99 -29.52 -47.47
C ALA A 516 22.72 -28.01 -47.45
N THR A 517 21.47 -27.58 -47.28
CA THR A 517 21.07 -26.17 -47.16
C THR A 517 21.67 -25.49 -45.93
N VAL A 518 21.77 -26.19 -44.78
CA VAL A 518 22.50 -25.67 -43.61
C VAL A 518 23.97 -25.40 -43.96
N ARG A 519 24.64 -26.35 -44.62
CA ARG A 519 26.06 -26.19 -45.03
C ARG A 519 26.22 -25.03 -46.01
N ALA A 520 25.36 -24.93 -47.02
CA ALA A 520 25.36 -23.85 -48.00
C ALA A 520 25.22 -22.47 -47.33
N PHE A 521 24.24 -22.29 -46.44
CA PHE A 521 24.06 -21.05 -45.68
C PHE A 521 25.30 -20.70 -44.84
N THR A 522 25.91 -21.69 -44.16
CA THR A 522 27.14 -21.44 -43.39
C THR A 522 28.36 -21.11 -44.26
N GLY A 523 28.41 -21.61 -45.50
CA GLY A 523 29.47 -21.29 -46.47
C GLY A 523 29.35 -19.88 -47.05
N ALA A 524 28.13 -19.38 -47.27
CA ALA A 524 27.88 -18.03 -47.79
C ALA A 524 28.14 -16.90 -46.75
N LEU A 525 28.36 -17.24 -45.47
CA LEU A 525 28.55 -16.31 -44.36
C LEU A 525 30.03 -16.09 -43.99
N ASP A 526 30.74 -15.29 -44.80
CA ASP A 526 32.07 -14.81 -44.41
C ASP A 526 32.02 -14.04 -43.07
N HIS A 527 33.08 -14.22 -42.26
CA HIS A 527 33.24 -13.65 -40.92
C HIS A 527 33.03 -12.13 -40.87
N ARG A 528 33.34 -11.39 -41.95
CA ARG A 528 33.19 -9.93 -42.02
C ARG A 528 31.74 -9.49 -42.22
N THR A 529 30.92 -10.31 -42.89
CA THR A 529 29.53 -9.97 -43.25
C THR A 529 28.52 -10.20 -42.11
N LYS A 530 28.89 -10.96 -41.06
CA LYS A 530 27.99 -11.38 -39.98
C LYS A 530 27.27 -10.22 -39.26
N LYS A 531 27.90 -9.04 -39.15
CA LYS A 531 27.26 -7.84 -38.56
C LYS A 531 26.29 -7.13 -39.50
N GLN A 532 26.46 -7.25 -40.81
CA GLN A 532 25.59 -6.64 -41.83
C GLN A 532 24.35 -7.51 -42.10
N ARG A 533 24.51 -8.84 -42.03
CA ARG A 533 23.47 -9.84 -42.36
C ARG A 533 22.71 -10.39 -41.14
N SER A 534 22.75 -9.72 -39.99
CA SER A 534 22.17 -10.22 -38.72
C SER A 534 20.71 -10.68 -38.86
N ARG A 535 19.85 -9.87 -39.49
CA ARG A 535 18.43 -10.21 -39.71
C ARG A 535 18.22 -11.53 -40.46
N LEU A 536 19.05 -11.81 -41.47
CA LEU A 536 18.99 -13.06 -42.25
C LEU A 536 19.51 -14.24 -41.43
N ILE A 537 20.53 -14.01 -40.59
CA ILE A 537 21.05 -14.98 -39.62
C ILE A 537 20.01 -15.33 -38.56
N ASP A 538 19.27 -14.34 -38.03
CA ASP A 538 18.22 -14.56 -37.04
C ASP A 538 17.01 -15.31 -37.64
N GLN A 539 16.59 -14.96 -38.86
CA GLN A 539 15.56 -15.69 -39.61
C GLN A 539 15.97 -17.15 -39.85
N PHE A 540 17.18 -17.39 -40.36
CA PHE A 540 17.70 -18.73 -40.58
C PHE A 540 17.79 -19.54 -39.29
N ASN A 541 18.32 -18.95 -38.22
CA ASN A 541 18.43 -19.64 -36.92
C ASN A 541 17.06 -20.03 -36.35
N ASN A 542 16.03 -19.21 -36.56
CA ASN A 542 14.68 -19.53 -36.10
C ASN A 542 14.02 -20.65 -36.94
N LEU A 543 14.16 -20.62 -38.27
CA LEU A 543 13.70 -21.72 -39.14
C LEU A 543 14.45 -23.02 -38.82
N LYS A 544 15.78 -22.97 -38.69
CA LYS A 544 16.61 -24.13 -38.33
C LYS A 544 16.23 -24.70 -36.97
N ARG A 545 15.96 -23.88 -35.95
CA ARG A 545 15.48 -24.34 -34.63
C ARG A 545 14.14 -25.09 -34.71
N ASN A 546 13.20 -24.61 -35.53
CA ASN A 546 11.91 -25.28 -35.73
C ASN A 546 12.10 -26.64 -36.44
N LEU A 547 12.89 -26.66 -37.51
CA LEU A 547 13.21 -27.89 -38.24
C LEU A 547 14.00 -28.89 -37.39
N ASP A 548 15.00 -28.44 -36.63
CA ASP A 548 15.73 -29.26 -35.65
C ASP A 548 14.77 -29.85 -34.59
N PHE A 549 13.74 -29.11 -34.17
CA PHE A 549 12.68 -29.61 -33.28
C PHE A 549 11.82 -30.68 -33.96
N ARG A 550 11.31 -30.44 -35.19
CA ARG A 550 10.54 -31.46 -35.94
C ARG A 550 11.37 -32.73 -36.15
N PHE A 551 12.64 -32.61 -36.53
CA PHE A 551 13.57 -33.75 -36.64
C PHE A 551 13.87 -34.50 -35.33
N ARG A 552 13.53 -33.96 -34.15
CA ARG A 552 13.60 -34.66 -32.84
C ARG A 552 12.27 -35.29 -32.43
N ALA A 553 11.15 -34.78 -32.92
CA ALA A 553 9.82 -35.34 -32.70
C ALA A 553 9.58 -36.59 -33.55
N LEU A 554 10.18 -36.65 -34.74
CA LEU A 554 10.10 -37.76 -35.68
C LEU A 554 10.83 -39.03 -35.17
N PRO A 555 10.21 -40.22 -35.25
CA PRO A 555 10.84 -41.48 -34.82
C PRO A 555 11.98 -41.88 -35.77
N ASP A 556 13.10 -42.33 -35.20
CA ASP A 556 14.23 -42.85 -35.98
C ASP A 556 13.94 -44.27 -36.53
N LYS A 557 14.83 -44.81 -37.37
CA LYS A 557 14.62 -46.13 -37.98
C LYS A 557 14.51 -47.26 -36.94
N LYS A 558 15.14 -47.13 -35.77
CA LYS A 558 14.96 -48.11 -34.66
C LYS A 558 13.58 -47.96 -34.02
N SER A 559 13.16 -46.75 -33.66
CA SER A 559 11.81 -46.47 -33.14
C SER A 559 10.71 -46.87 -34.13
N GLN A 560 10.93 -46.75 -35.45
CA GLN A 560 9.97 -47.19 -36.47
C GLN A 560 9.78 -48.72 -36.47
N ILE A 561 10.87 -49.50 -36.36
CA ILE A 561 10.81 -50.96 -36.24
C ILE A 561 10.13 -51.37 -34.93
N LEU A 562 10.50 -50.73 -33.82
CA LEU A 562 9.88 -50.94 -32.51
C LEU A 562 8.37 -50.66 -32.54
N LEU A 563 7.95 -49.53 -33.11
CA LEU A 563 6.54 -49.18 -33.30
C LEU A 563 5.79 -50.16 -34.20
N ALA A 564 6.45 -50.74 -35.21
CA ALA A 564 5.85 -51.78 -36.06
C ALA A 564 5.60 -53.08 -35.27
N ARG A 565 6.56 -53.52 -34.44
CA ARG A 565 6.40 -54.70 -33.58
C ARG A 565 5.31 -54.50 -32.51
N ILE A 566 5.28 -53.34 -31.85
CA ILE A 566 4.21 -52.99 -30.90
C ILE A 566 2.86 -53.03 -31.62
N ARG A 567 2.73 -52.38 -32.79
CA ARG A 567 1.49 -52.37 -33.58
C ARG A 567 1.02 -53.77 -33.97
N ALA A 568 1.93 -54.70 -34.30
CA ALA A 568 1.55 -56.08 -34.63
C ALA A 568 0.88 -56.79 -33.43
N HIS A 569 1.43 -56.62 -32.22
CA HIS A 569 0.83 -57.14 -30.99
C HIS A 569 -0.51 -56.48 -30.69
N THR A 570 -0.57 -55.13 -30.68
CA THR A 570 -1.82 -54.43 -30.37
C THR A 570 -2.90 -54.73 -31.40
N GLN A 571 -2.58 -54.92 -32.69
CA GLN A 571 -3.56 -55.28 -33.72
C GLN A 571 -4.17 -56.66 -33.52
N LEU A 572 -3.45 -57.65 -32.96
CA LEU A 572 -4.06 -58.95 -32.61
C LEU A 572 -4.99 -58.84 -31.39
N LEU A 573 -4.65 -57.98 -30.43
CA LEU A 573 -5.48 -57.71 -29.25
C LEU A 573 -6.74 -56.92 -29.64
N ASP A 574 -6.57 -55.75 -30.27
CA ASP A 574 -7.62 -54.80 -30.66
C ASP A 574 -8.79 -55.44 -31.45
N LYS A 575 -8.55 -56.53 -32.19
CA LYS A 575 -9.57 -57.38 -32.84
C LYS A 575 -10.66 -57.84 -31.85
N VAL A 576 -10.23 -58.21 -30.64
CA VAL A 576 -11.03 -58.93 -29.63
C VAL A 576 -11.38 -58.03 -28.45
N GLU A 577 -10.43 -57.21 -27.96
CA GLU A 577 -10.64 -56.36 -26.77
C GLU A 577 -11.89 -55.48 -26.88
N ARG A 578 -12.15 -54.91 -28.07
CA ARG A 578 -13.31 -54.02 -28.30
C ARG A 578 -14.66 -54.76 -28.22
N GLN A 579 -14.73 -56.01 -28.67
CA GLN A 579 -15.94 -56.82 -28.58
C GLN A 579 -16.16 -57.28 -27.12
N LEU A 580 -15.08 -57.67 -26.41
CA LEU A 580 -15.16 -58.03 -24.99
C LEU A 580 -15.58 -56.87 -24.08
N LEU A 581 -15.20 -55.62 -24.40
CA LEU A 581 -15.62 -54.43 -23.62
C LEU A 581 -17.05 -53.97 -23.91
N THR A 582 -17.55 -54.16 -25.14
CA THR A 582 -18.88 -53.65 -25.52
C THR A 582 -20.02 -54.63 -25.21
N GLY A 583 -19.72 -55.92 -25.01
CA GLY A 583 -20.73 -56.93 -24.66
C GLY A 583 -21.79 -57.16 -25.75
N ALA A 584 -21.49 -56.79 -26.99
CA ALA A 584 -22.42 -56.86 -28.13
C ALA A 584 -22.62 -58.28 -28.70
N GLU A 585 -21.75 -59.22 -28.31
CA GLU A 585 -21.71 -60.62 -28.73
C GLU A 585 -21.33 -61.49 -27.51
N ASP A 586 -21.46 -62.82 -27.61
CA ASP A 586 -21.12 -63.70 -26.48
C ASP A 586 -19.64 -63.60 -26.09
N PHE A 587 -19.38 -63.46 -24.78
CA PHE A 587 -18.05 -63.23 -24.24
C PHE A 587 -17.07 -64.38 -24.55
N TYR A 588 -17.53 -65.64 -24.51
CA TYR A 588 -16.71 -66.81 -24.79
C TYR A 588 -16.48 -66.99 -26.29
N GLU A 589 -17.48 -66.75 -27.13
CA GLU A 589 -17.31 -66.76 -28.59
C GLU A 589 -16.32 -65.68 -29.05
N VAL A 590 -16.41 -64.47 -28.50
CA VAL A 590 -15.47 -63.38 -28.79
C VAL A 590 -14.07 -63.72 -28.29
N LYS A 591 -13.94 -64.19 -27.05
CA LYS A 591 -12.65 -64.59 -26.45
C LYS A 591 -11.96 -65.70 -27.26
N ALA A 592 -12.73 -66.66 -27.80
CA ALA A 592 -12.22 -67.72 -28.65
C ALA A 592 -11.66 -67.26 -30.01
N ARG A 593 -11.93 -66.01 -30.44
CA ARG A 593 -11.35 -65.41 -31.66
C ARG A 593 -9.92 -64.89 -31.45
N PHE A 594 -9.40 -64.90 -30.22
CA PHE A 594 -8.01 -64.48 -29.97
C PHE A 594 -7.02 -65.51 -30.52
N GLU A 595 -6.27 -65.11 -31.54
CA GLU A 595 -5.28 -65.92 -32.26
C GLU A 595 -4.01 -66.16 -31.41
N ALA A 596 -4.13 -66.92 -30.31
CA ALA A 596 -3.04 -67.19 -29.37
C ALA A 596 -1.80 -67.83 -30.04
N GLU A 597 -2.01 -68.64 -31.09
CA GLU A 597 -0.94 -69.17 -31.93
C GLU A 597 -0.24 -68.11 -32.80
N ALA A 598 -0.93 -67.03 -33.19
CA ALA A 598 -0.31 -65.93 -33.93
C ALA A 598 0.45 -64.99 -32.99
N TRP A 599 -0.09 -64.77 -31.78
CA TRP A 599 0.60 -64.03 -30.70
C TRP A 599 1.99 -64.60 -30.41
N GLN A 600 2.09 -65.93 -30.21
CA GLN A 600 3.34 -66.65 -29.95
C GLN A 600 4.34 -66.65 -31.14
N LYS A 601 3.96 -66.09 -32.30
CA LYS A 601 4.79 -66.03 -33.52
C LYS A 601 5.23 -64.59 -33.87
N LEU A 602 4.95 -63.59 -33.02
CA LEU A 602 5.38 -62.21 -33.21
C LEU A 602 6.81 -61.97 -32.68
N ASP A 603 7.56 -61.10 -33.36
CA ASP A 603 8.87 -60.63 -32.89
C ASP A 603 8.71 -59.77 -31.61
N PRO A 604 9.38 -60.09 -30.48
CA PRO A 604 9.29 -59.31 -29.25
C PRO A 604 9.82 -57.88 -29.44
N THR A 605 9.43 -56.95 -28.58
CA THR A 605 9.83 -55.53 -28.71
C THR A 605 11.29 -55.26 -28.34
N ASP A 606 12.00 -56.27 -27.82
CA ASP A 606 13.34 -56.18 -27.22
C ASP A 606 13.39 -55.24 -25.98
N ASP A 607 12.24 -55.03 -25.33
CA ASP A 607 12.08 -54.16 -24.17
C ASP A 607 11.17 -54.80 -23.10
N PRO A 608 11.72 -55.20 -21.94
CA PRO A 608 10.99 -56.07 -21.00
C PRO A 608 9.80 -55.40 -20.33
N GLU A 609 9.72 -54.06 -20.28
CA GLU A 609 8.54 -53.37 -19.74
C GLU A 609 7.42 -53.33 -20.79
N LEU A 610 7.76 -53.09 -22.06
CA LEU A 610 6.79 -53.07 -23.16
C LEU A 610 6.25 -54.48 -23.43
N ASP A 611 7.13 -55.48 -23.47
CA ASP A 611 6.77 -56.89 -23.62
C ASP A 611 5.92 -57.36 -22.43
N SER A 612 6.23 -56.94 -21.19
CA SER A 612 5.42 -57.27 -20.01
C SER A 612 4.02 -56.64 -20.03
N LEU A 613 3.86 -55.43 -20.59
CA LEU A 613 2.54 -54.80 -20.73
C LEU A 613 1.70 -55.49 -21.81
N LEU A 614 2.31 -55.80 -22.95
CA LEU A 614 1.66 -56.52 -24.05
C LEU A 614 1.25 -57.94 -23.64
N GLN A 615 2.14 -58.67 -22.96
CA GLN A 615 1.82 -59.99 -22.40
C GLN A 615 0.78 -59.92 -21.26
N GLY A 616 0.73 -58.81 -20.53
CA GLY A 616 -0.36 -58.51 -19.58
C GLY A 616 -1.72 -58.53 -20.27
N ARG A 617 -1.91 -57.71 -21.32
CA ARG A 617 -3.15 -57.65 -22.11
C ARG A 617 -3.58 -59.00 -22.68
N ALA A 618 -2.64 -59.75 -23.26
CA ALA A 618 -2.92 -61.10 -23.75
C ALA A 618 -3.33 -62.07 -22.63
N THR A 619 -2.77 -61.90 -21.42
CA THR A 619 -3.15 -62.67 -20.24
C THR A 619 -4.53 -62.26 -19.73
N ASP A 620 -4.89 -60.97 -19.71
CA ASP A 620 -6.23 -60.50 -19.34
C ASP A 620 -7.31 -61.08 -20.27
N VAL A 621 -7.08 -61.04 -21.59
CA VAL A 621 -7.97 -61.65 -22.60
C VAL A 621 -8.14 -63.15 -22.38
N LEU A 622 -7.07 -63.87 -22.03
CA LEU A 622 -7.10 -65.32 -21.81
C LEU A 622 -7.67 -65.72 -20.43
N SER A 623 -7.50 -64.90 -19.39
CA SER A 623 -7.80 -65.27 -17.99
C SER A 623 -9.14 -64.75 -17.45
N ALA A 624 -9.68 -63.64 -17.94
CA ALA A 624 -10.97 -63.12 -17.48
C ALA A 624 -12.10 -64.12 -17.76
N ASN A 625 -12.94 -64.40 -16.76
CA ASN A 625 -14.02 -65.39 -16.85
C ASN A 625 -15.32 -64.78 -17.38
N ASP A 626 -15.54 -63.48 -17.15
CA ASP A 626 -16.70 -62.74 -17.65
C ASP A 626 -16.34 -61.29 -18.03
N ALA A 627 -17.31 -60.59 -18.64
CA ALA A 627 -17.15 -59.19 -19.05
C ALA A 627 -16.96 -58.21 -17.88
N LEU A 628 -17.42 -58.55 -16.67
CA LEU A 628 -17.27 -57.71 -15.48
C LEU A 628 -15.86 -57.82 -14.89
N GLU A 629 -15.23 -58.99 -14.95
CA GLU A 629 -13.79 -59.14 -14.70
C GLU A 629 -12.96 -58.40 -15.75
N TYR A 630 -13.30 -58.56 -17.03
CA TYR A 630 -12.59 -57.88 -18.10
C TYR A 630 -12.69 -56.34 -18.02
N GLN A 631 -13.84 -55.81 -17.60
CA GLN A 631 -14.02 -54.38 -17.32
C GLN A 631 -13.20 -53.88 -16.11
N LYS A 632 -12.88 -54.74 -15.12
CA LYS A 632 -11.94 -54.38 -14.04
C LYS A 632 -10.51 -54.24 -14.56
N CYS A 633 -10.06 -55.14 -15.44
CA CYS A 633 -8.77 -54.98 -16.12
C CYS A 633 -8.73 -53.68 -16.92
N ALA A 634 -9.83 -53.33 -17.58
CA ALA A 634 -9.91 -52.10 -18.37
C ALA A 634 -9.84 -50.80 -17.54
N THR A 635 -10.56 -50.74 -16.41
CA THR A 635 -10.50 -49.58 -15.50
C THR A 635 -9.12 -49.45 -14.81
N ALA A 636 -8.43 -50.57 -14.57
CA ALA A 636 -7.03 -50.56 -14.11
C ALA A 636 -6.06 -50.03 -15.19
N ALA A 637 -6.21 -50.47 -16.43
CA ALA A 637 -5.42 -49.99 -17.56
C ALA A 637 -5.64 -48.50 -17.86
N GLU A 638 -6.90 -48.04 -17.82
CA GLU A 638 -7.25 -46.62 -17.94
C GLU A 638 -6.62 -45.78 -16.82
N SER A 639 -6.69 -46.26 -15.57
CA SER A 639 -6.07 -45.59 -14.41
C SER A 639 -4.55 -45.43 -14.58
N ARG A 640 -3.88 -46.42 -15.17
CA ARG A 640 -2.45 -46.37 -15.47
C ARG A 640 -2.12 -45.45 -16.65
N LEU A 641 -3.00 -45.34 -17.65
CA LEU A 641 -2.85 -44.36 -18.73
C LEU A 641 -3.11 -42.93 -18.23
N ARG A 642 -4.08 -42.71 -17.33
CA ARG A 642 -4.29 -41.43 -16.63
C ARG A 642 -3.04 -41.03 -15.83
N GLU A 643 -2.46 -41.95 -15.06
CA GLU A 643 -1.21 -41.70 -14.34
C GLU A 643 -0.10 -41.25 -15.29
N LEU A 644 0.06 -41.93 -16.43
CA LEU A 644 1.06 -41.61 -17.45
C LEU A 644 0.84 -40.22 -18.09
N CYS A 645 -0.42 -39.83 -18.33
CA CYS A 645 -0.78 -38.48 -18.78
C CYS A 645 -0.39 -37.44 -17.73
N ILE A 646 -0.77 -37.64 -16.46
CA ILE A 646 -0.47 -36.72 -15.36
C ILE A 646 1.05 -36.59 -15.15
N LEU A 647 1.81 -37.68 -15.27
CA LEU A 647 3.27 -37.69 -15.18
C LEU A 647 3.93 -36.87 -16.30
N LEU A 648 3.37 -36.87 -17.52
CA LEU A 648 3.77 -36.00 -18.62
C LEU A 648 3.35 -34.55 -18.40
N GLU A 649 2.09 -34.29 -18.01
CA GLU A 649 1.55 -32.95 -17.73
C GLU A 649 2.38 -32.22 -16.67
N ILE A 650 2.73 -32.89 -15.56
CA ILE A 650 3.63 -32.37 -14.52
C ILE A 650 5.00 -31.99 -15.11
N ARG A 651 5.55 -32.80 -16.03
CA ARG A 651 6.89 -32.59 -16.60
C ARG A 651 6.91 -31.53 -17.70
N ALA A 652 5.82 -31.39 -18.45
CA ALA A 652 5.59 -30.36 -19.47
C ALA A 652 5.12 -29.01 -18.88
N GLY A 653 4.85 -28.96 -17.57
CA GLY A 653 4.26 -27.80 -16.91
C GLY A 653 2.87 -27.45 -17.45
N ALA A 654 2.09 -28.45 -17.86
CA ALA A 654 0.68 -28.35 -18.23
C ALA A 654 -0.21 -28.69 -17.03
N ASP A 655 -1.42 -28.15 -16.98
CA ASP A 655 -2.40 -28.45 -15.92
C ASP A 655 -3.18 -29.73 -16.22
N SER A 656 -3.57 -30.44 -15.16
CA SER A 656 -4.41 -31.65 -15.28
C SER A 656 -5.90 -31.30 -15.19
N PRO A 657 -6.79 -32.04 -15.89
CA PRO A 657 -8.24 -31.91 -15.75
C PRO A 657 -8.73 -32.05 -14.30
N GLU A 658 -9.93 -31.55 -14.01
CA GLU A 658 -10.43 -31.43 -12.64
C GLU A 658 -10.51 -32.78 -11.90
N SER A 659 -10.90 -33.85 -12.60
CA SER A 659 -10.93 -35.24 -12.10
C SER A 659 -9.57 -35.74 -11.60
N ASP A 660 -8.50 -35.28 -12.23
CA ASP A 660 -7.15 -35.85 -12.10
C ASP A 660 -6.28 -35.03 -11.12
N ARG A 661 -6.76 -33.88 -10.64
CA ARG A 661 -6.02 -32.98 -9.72
C ARG A 661 -5.58 -33.66 -8.42
N ALA A 662 -6.39 -34.55 -7.86
CA ALA A 662 -6.05 -35.28 -6.65
C ALA A 662 -4.88 -36.26 -6.87
N GLN A 663 -4.92 -37.01 -7.98
CA GLN A 663 -3.85 -37.93 -8.40
C GLN A 663 -2.58 -37.16 -8.79
N ARG A 664 -2.71 -35.98 -9.42
CA ARG A 664 -1.58 -35.06 -9.65
C ARG A 664 -0.90 -34.64 -8.35
N MET A 665 -1.67 -34.28 -7.32
CA MET A 665 -1.11 -33.86 -6.03
C MET A 665 -0.37 -35.00 -5.31
N SER A 666 -0.91 -36.23 -5.31
CA SER A 666 -0.23 -37.38 -4.70
C SER A 666 1.06 -37.75 -5.46
N LEU A 667 1.04 -37.75 -6.80
CA LEU A 667 2.22 -37.99 -7.63
C LEU A 667 3.29 -36.89 -7.45
N GLN A 668 2.89 -35.63 -7.26
CA GLN A 668 3.82 -34.54 -6.94
C GLN A 668 4.43 -34.71 -5.54
N LEU A 669 3.64 -35.12 -4.53
CA LEU A 669 4.15 -35.40 -3.19
C LEU A 669 5.14 -36.57 -3.17
N ALA A 670 4.84 -37.67 -3.88
CA ALA A 670 5.75 -38.80 -4.02
C ALA A 670 7.06 -38.42 -4.74
N LYS A 671 6.98 -37.55 -5.77
CA LYS A 671 8.17 -36.98 -6.43
C LYS A 671 8.98 -36.05 -5.53
N LEU A 672 8.35 -35.31 -4.61
CA LEU A 672 9.07 -34.47 -3.63
C LEU A 672 9.76 -35.32 -2.56
N GLN A 673 9.14 -36.42 -2.12
CA GLN A 673 9.72 -37.36 -1.15
C GLN A 673 10.92 -38.13 -1.74
N SER A 674 10.89 -38.46 -3.03
CA SER A 674 11.97 -39.20 -3.72
C SER A 674 13.02 -38.32 -4.41
N GLY A 675 12.69 -37.05 -4.72
CA GLY A 675 13.49 -36.14 -5.54
C GLY A 675 14.27 -35.05 -4.79
N PHE A 676 14.41 -35.16 -3.46
CA PHE A 676 15.01 -34.10 -2.63
C PHE A 676 16.50 -33.87 -2.99
N GLY A 677 16.78 -32.79 -3.74
CA GLY A 677 18.12 -32.40 -4.18
C GLY A 677 18.47 -32.72 -5.64
N GLN A 678 17.55 -33.23 -6.47
CA GLN A 678 17.83 -33.40 -7.91
C GLN A 678 17.67 -32.09 -8.69
N ASN A 679 18.51 -31.92 -9.73
CA ASN A 679 18.44 -30.81 -10.66
C ASN A 679 17.19 -30.89 -11.56
N LYS A 680 16.81 -29.77 -12.18
CA LYS A 680 15.81 -29.78 -13.27
C LYS A 680 16.32 -30.68 -14.41
N SER A 681 15.50 -31.65 -14.81
CA SER A 681 15.82 -32.58 -15.89
C SER A 681 16.24 -31.89 -17.18
N SER A 682 17.27 -32.42 -17.83
CA SER A 682 17.76 -31.90 -19.11
C SER A 682 16.75 -32.11 -20.24
N GLN A 683 16.88 -31.30 -21.29
CA GLN A 683 16.10 -31.47 -22.53
C GLN A 683 16.25 -32.89 -23.11
N SER A 684 17.41 -33.54 -22.96
CA SER A 684 17.60 -34.93 -23.41
C SER A 684 16.73 -35.92 -22.64
N GLU A 685 16.68 -35.81 -21.31
CA GLU A 685 15.81 -36.66 -20.47
C GLU A 685 14.34 -36.38 -20.74
N ASN A 686 13.96 -35.13 -21.02
CA ASN A 686 12.59 -34.74 -21.34
C ASN A 686 12.13 -35.36 -22.66
N VAL A 687 12.98 -35.33 -23.69
CA VAL A 687 12.75 -36.00 -24.98
C VAL A 687 12.66 -37.52 -24.81
N GLN A 688 13.59 -38.12 -24.05
CA GLN A 688 13.58 -39.56 -23.77
C GLN A 688 12.31 -39.99 -23.01
N PHE A 689 11.90 -39.23 -22.01
CA PHE A 689 10.68 -39.48 -21.25
C PHE A 689 9.42 -39.34 -22.12
N ALA A 690 9.33 -38.29 -22.95
CA ALA A 690 8.23 -38.11 -23.89
C ALA A 690 8.06 -39.32 -24.82
N HIS A 691 9.15 -39.77 -25.46
CA HIS A 691 9.14 -40.95 -26.33
C HIS A 691 8.85 -42.25 -25.55
N ARG A 692 9.37 -42.42 -24.33
CA ARG A 692 9.06 -43.58 -23.48
C ARG A 692 7.59 -43.64 -23.10
N SER A 693 7.01 -42.55 -22.61
CA SER A 693 5.58 -42.49 -22.29
C SER A 693 4.71 -42.75 -23.52
N ARG A 694 5.10 -42.27 -24.71
CA ARG A 694 4.38 -42.60 -25.95
C ARG A 694 4.41 -44.09 -26.27
N LEU A 695 5.56 -44.76 -26.14
CA LEU A 695 5.66 -46.22 -26.34
C LEU A 695 4.82 -47.00 -25.32
N LEU A 696 4.94 -46.65 -24.03
CA LEU A 696 4.14 -47.25 -22.95
C LEU A 696 2.63 -47.10 -23.20
N SER A 697 2.17 -45.93 -23.66
CA SER A 697 0.76 -45.67 -23.93
C SER A 697 0.14 -46.51 -25.05
N LEU A 698 0.97 -47.04 -25.97
CA LEU A 698 0.52 -47.97 -27.00
C LEU A 698 0.39 -49.41 -26.47
N CYS A 699 1.24 -49.79 -25.52
CA CYS A 699 1.18 -51.10 -24.88
C CYS A 699 0.10 -51.21 -23.80
N LEU A 700 -0.43 -50.09 -23.28
CA LEU A 700 -1.55 -50.08 -22.34
C LEU A 700 -2.90 -50.39 -23.01
N GLY A 701 -3.75 -51.11 -22.29
CA GLY A 701 -5.04 -51.65 -22.72
C GLY A 701 -5.47 -52.78 -21.78
N PRO A 702 -6.67 -53.36 -21.94
CA PRO A 702 -7.78 -52.86 -22.76
C PRO A 702 -8.32 -51.54 -22.19
N ILE A 703 -8.80 -50.60 -23.02
CA ILE A 703 -9.41 -49.33 -22.55
C ILE A 703 -10.64 -49.01 -23.42
N GLU A 704 -11.69 -48.45 -22.82
CA GLU A 704 -12.90 -48.04 -23.56
C GLU A 704 -12.53 -46.99 -24.65
N PRO A 705 -13.03 -47.11 -25.90
CA PRO A 705 -12.68 -46.20 -26.99
C PRO A 705 -12.85 -44.70 -26.70
N GLN A 706 -13.86 -44.31 -25.91
CA GLN A 706 -14.11 -42.91 -25.54
C GLN A 706 -13.03 -42.36 -24.60
N ALA A 707 -12.71 -43.11 -23.54
CA ALA A 707 -11.64 -42.77 -22.61
C ALA A 707 -10.27 -42.78 -23.29
N LEU A 708 -10.02 -43.78 -24.15
CA LEU A 708 -8.78 -43.93 -24.90
C LEU A 708 -8.52 -42.72 -25.81
N ALA A 709 -9.52 -42.25 -26.55
CA ALA A 709 -9.40 -41.08 -27.42
C ALA A 709 -9.03 -39.80 -26.63
N SER A 710 -9.74 -39.53 -25.53
CA SER A 710 -9.50 -38.36 -24.68
C SER A 710 -8.10 -38.38 -24.02
N LEU A 711 -7.66 -39.55 -23.56
CA LEU A 711 -6.33 -39.71 -22.96
C LEU A 711 -5.21 -39.64 -24.00
N GLN A 712 -5.41 -40.16 -25.21
CA GLN A 712 -4.46 -39.99 -26.32
C GLN A 712 -4.31 -38.53 -26.75
N GLU A 713 -5.38 -37.73 -26.76
CA GLU A 713 -5.30 -36.29 -27.06
C GLU A 713 -4.45 -35.54 -26.01
N ARG A 714 -4.75 -35.72 -24.71
CA ARG A 714 -3.96 -35.15 -23.59
C ARG A 714 -2.48 -35.55 -23.63
N LEU A 715 -2.22 -36.82 -23.94
CA LEU A 715 -0.86 -37.35 -24.05
C LEU A 715 -0.11 -36.72 -25.24
N ASN A 716 -0.77 -36.55 -26.39
CA ASN A 716 -0.18 -35.89 -27.55
C ASN A 716 0.11 -34.40 -27.31
N GLU A 717 -0.80 -33.64 -26.67
CA GLU A 717 -0.53 -32.24 -26.32
C GLU A 717 0.67 -32.12 -25.38
N SER A 718 0.69 -32.92 -24.30
CA SER A 718 1.76 -32.93 -23.31
C SER A 718 3.10 -33.38 -23.90
N PHE A 719 3.09 -34.36 -24.82
CA PHE A 719 4.25 -34.80 -25.59
C PHE A 719 4.81 -33.66 -26.46
N LEU A 720 3.96 -33.00 -27.27
CA LEU A 720 4.38 -31.89 -28.12
C LEU A 720 4.88 -30.68 -27.33
N ARG A 721 4.30 -30.41 -26.15
CA ARG A 721 4.75 -29.37 -25.21
C ARG A 721 6.10 -29.72 -24.61
N LEU A 722 6.29 -30.94 -24.11
CA LEU A 722 7.53 -31.40 -23.47
C LEU A 722 8.73 -31.43 -24.43
N LEU A 723 8.51 -31.67 -25.73
CA LEU A 723 9.56 -31.59 -26.76
C LEU A 723 9.98 -30.15 -27.12
N ARG A 724 9.17 -29.13 -26.80
CA ARG A 724 9.46 -27.70 -27.09
C ARG A 724 10.30 -27.02 -26.00
N CYS A 725 10.39 -27.63 -24.81
CA CYS A 725 11.11 -27.12 -23.63
C CYS A 725 12.57 -27.58 -23.59
#